data_AF-A2DCP1-F1
#
_entry.id   AF-A2DCP1-F1
#
_cell.length_a   1.000
_cell.length_b   1.000
_cell.length_c   1.000
_cell.angle_alpha   90.00
_cell.angle_beta   90.00
_cell.angle_gamma   90.00
#
_symmetry.space_group_name_H-M   'P 1'
#
loop_
_entity.id
_entity.type
_entity.pdbx_description
1 polymer ?
#
loop_
_entity_poly.entity_id
_entity_poly.type
_entity_poly.pdbx_seq_one_letter_code
_entity_poly.pdbx_strand_id
1 'polypeptide(L)'
;MEETDAQAQPKLDDLGRIIPETEENKEAPVENPVRHLIDANIKIEDFESEPIDIKKSAAELARYLVKSMSPRQKLSSELVKQIGGKIFTAATQPRLIKQVAMDSIATNPISPSTLAAIIGFYTIEYADATKRTIINDLIPQAISKAFTEDNYTTVKRFLIFLSCFISYNFVTKESFIALLNDLAAKLDEASDFRRDAISRIILFICRTAPEEIDDESLNGIISKVRPFVEDTTFISRYKQTEDSQSISQLLLQMPVTPRFDFHTSDYAELFKARSSPIDIPKIEFTFGEHDLAPPPVMCLNIYQSDIETFPVLLDTCFDIITFLSPDLQAMVDMLFTLPLLDHNAELYAEQIDFGADEYRHYVEAIFTAILSDMTRIPRSAYPLAFHASLITSLLTDRPELIEIYQSIVDKLVNNLSLDFCLFRRIVLVLSHAFCNIGKSQLRVPPLRWDDWKGAAQIESNSDARKLFIQSFMEHVSLFGNWEVIKKDVPEEFYNLVYNTNQGEPDNDIKTLHTKIETAMEEVEKYITENTAKIGEAGTLALLLKAIFMGITSGEAAIKTIKLQNNLIMDYFKSDTQDWRAQQLVDTVYNIFKAQPTVLSQVIVYFINYDYVRDKDFFDWLFEETDEAKARLLIPTTWDVFQNVIDCISGCYEAEGRTEDMTEMLKLLFERVIELYNELSGAMIERLLNGNLKEFILGHTKAFAAAQVELRGLISDSTKAEFVQFFDKLALLCQ
;
A
#
# COMPACT_ATOMS: atom_id res chain seq x y z
N MET A 1 -9.70 -31.23 -65.66
CA MET A 1 -9.05 -32.56 -65.66
C MET A 1 -8.34 -32.67 -64.34
N GLU A 2 -8.88 -33.55 -63.50
CA GLU A 2 -8.26 -34.36 -62.45
C GLU A 2 -7.28 -33.70 -61.48
N GLU A 3 -7.78 -33.58 -60.25
CA GLU A 3 -7.04 -33.64 -58.99
C GLU A 3 -6.15 -34.88 -58.94
N THR A 4 -4.96 -34.72 -58.37
CA THR A 4 -4.23 -35.83 -57.74
C THR A 4 -4.08 -35.52 -56.25
N ASP A 5 -4.80 -36.29 -55.46
CA ASP A 5 -4.77 -36.36 -54.00
C ASP A 5 -3.35 -36.62 -53.47
N ALA A 6 -2.83 -35.68 -52.69
CA ALA A 6 -1.78 -35.96 -51.73
C ALA A 6 -2.44 -36.56 -50.48
N GLN A 7 -2.45 -37.89 -50.37
CA GLN A 7 -2.90 -38.58 -49.16
C GLN A 7 -2.04 -38.17 -47.96
N ALA A 8 -2.67 -37.50 -47.00
CA ALA A 8 -2.07 -37.15 -45.71
C ALA A 8 -1.73 -38.43 -44.92
N GLN A 9 -0.53 -38.49 -44.36
CA GLN A 9 -0.13 -39.57 -43.46
C GLN A 9 -0.92 -39.46 -42.14
N PRO A 10 -1.37 -40.59 -41.55
CA PRO A 10 -2.11 -40.57 -40.28
C PRO A 10 -1.23 -40.07 -39.14
N LYS A 11 -1.78 -39.19 -38.28
CA LYS A 11 -1.09 -38.72 -37.08
C LYS A 11 -0.89 -39.86 -36.08
N LEU A 12 0.34 -40.01 -35.63
CA LEU A 12 0.74 -40.97 -34.60
C LEU A 12 0.90 -40.24 -33.27
N ASP A 13 0.56 -40.88 -32.15
CA ASP A 13 0.90 -40.40 -30.81
C ASP A 13 2.42 -40.54 -30.52
N ASP A 14 2.88 -39.99 -29.39
CA ASP A 14 4.28 -40.05 -28.96
C ASP A 14 4.81 -41.48 -28.73
N LEU A 15 3.93 -42.49 -28.84
CA LEU A 15 4.22 -43.91 -28.74
C LEU A 15 4.03 -44.66 -30.08
N GLY A 16 3.80 -43.94 -31.18
CA GLY A 16 3.76 -44.48 -32.55
C GLY A 16 2.43 -45.13 -32.96
N ARG A 17 1.30 -44.80 -32.31
CA ARG A 17 -0.03 -45.38 -32.62
C ARG A 17 -0.92 -44.38 -33.35
N ILE A 18 -1.68 -44.86 -34.34
CA ILE A 18 -2.60 -44.03 -35.14
C ILE A 18 -3.74 -43.51 -34.27
N ILE A 19 -3.87 -42.19 -34.18
CA ILE A 19 -4.97 -41.51 -33.48
C ILE A 19 -6.18 -41.51 -34.43
N PRO A 20 -7.34 -42.09 -34.06
CA PRO A 20 -8.52 -42.04 -34.90
C PRO A 20 -9.11 -40.63 -34.91
N GLU A 21 -9.37 -40.09 -36.10
CA GLU A 21 -10.05 -38.81 -36.28
C GLU A 21 -11.53 -38.95 -35.87
N THR A 22 -11.90 -38.34 -34.75
CA THR A 22 -13.30 -38.13 -34.36
C THR A 22 -13.74 -36.72 -34.76
N GLU A 23 -14.91 -36.66 -35.40
CA GLU A 23 -15.56 -35.48 -35.97
C GLU A 23 -15.62 -34.26 -35.03
N GLU A 24 -15.30 -33.10 -35.61
CA GLU A 24 -15.79 -31.76 -35.28
C GLU A 24 -15.94 -31.40 -33.79
N ASN A 25 -14.82 -31.09 -33.13
CA ASN A 25 -14.81 -29.95 -32.22
C ASN A 25 -14.78 -28.68 -33.08
N LYS A 26 -15.95 -28.14 -33.43
CA LYS A 26 -16.06 -26.69 -33.51
C LYS A 26 -15.55 -26.19 -32.16
N GLU A 27 -14.43 -25.48 -32.16
CA GLU A 27 -13.96 -24.79 -30.96
C GLU A 27 -15.17 -24.03 -30.41
N ALA A 28 -15.72 -24.53 -29.31
CA ALA A 28 -16.51 -23.69 -28.45
C ALA A 28 -15.62 -22.47 -28.18
N PRO A 29 -16.14 -21.23 -28.30
CA PRO A 29 -15.37 -20.08 -27.88
C PRO A 29 -14.85 -20.43 -26.50
N VAL A 30 -13.53 -20.34 -26.31
CA VAL A 30 -12.91 -20.53 -25.01
C VAL A 30 -13.69 -19.61 -24.08
N GLU A 31 -14.61 -20.19 -23.29
CA GLU A 31 -15.28 -19.45 -22.24
C GLU A 31 -14.15 -19.04 -21.32
N ASN A 32 -13.72 -17.78 -21.46
CA ASN A 32 -12.92 -17.11 -20.46
C ASN A 32 -13.56 -17.48 -19.13
N PRO A 33 -12.81 -18.07 -18.18
CA PRO A 33 -13.39 -18.53 -16.94
C PRO A 33 -14.15 -17.35 -16.35
N VAL A 34 -15.48 -17.48 -16.24
CA VAL A 34 -16.34 -16.53 -15.56
C VAL A 34 -15.89 -16.56 -14.10
N ARG A 35 -14.85 -15.80 -13.77
CA ARG A 35 -14.31 -15.70 -12.42
C ARG A 35 -15.33 -14.94 -11.59
N HIS A 36 -15.70 -15.52 -10.46
CA HIS A 36 -16.54 -14.90 -9.46
C HIS A 36 -15.73 -13.75 -8.83
N LEU A 37 -15.83 -12.57 -9.44
CA LEU A 37 -15.33 -11.31 -8.91
C LEU A 37 -16.02 -11.04 -7.57
N ILE A 38 -15.24 -10.85 -6.51
CA ILE A 38 -15.70 -10.71 -5.13
C ILE A 38 -16.43 -12.00 -4.73
N ASP A 39 -15.72 -12.94 -4.10
CA ASP A 39 -16.39 -13.73 -3.08
C ASP A 39 -16.88 -12.70 -2.07
N ALA A 40 -18.12 -12.26 -2.25
CA ALA A 40 -18.91 -11.78 -1.15
C ALA A 40 -18.99 -13.00 -0.24
N ASN A 41 -17.96 -13.16 0.59
CA ASN A 41 -18.06 -13.84 1.85
C ASN A 41 -19.04 -13.00 2.68
N ILE A 42 -20.29 -12.94 2.23
CA ILE A 42 -21.44 -13.09 3.10
C ILE A 42 -21.01 -14.24 3.97
N LYS A 43 -20.70 -13.94 5.23
CA LYS A 43 -20.10 -14.91 6.14
C LYS A 43 -21.05 -16.10 6.15
N ILE A 44 -20.70 -17.16 5.41
CA ILE A 44 -21.52 -18.37 5.30
C ILE A 44 -21.63 -19.01 6.70
N GLU A 45 -20.70 -18.65 7.59
CA GLU A 45 -20.70 -18.83 9.04
C GLU A 45 -22.05 -18.44 9.69
N ASP A 46 -22.68 -17.33 9.29
CA ASP A 46 -24.00 -16.92 9.81
C ASP A 46 -25.13 -17.89 9.41
N PHE A 47 -24.89 -18.71 8.39
CA PHE A 47 -25.80 -19.72 7.88
C PHE A 47 -25.34 -21.13 8.23
N GLU A 48 -24.25 -21.35 8.96
CA GLU A 48 -23.72 -22.69 9.25
C GLU A 48 -24.74 -23.60 9.94
N SER A 49 -25.64 -23.02 10.72
CA SER A 49 -26.76 -23.69 11.38
C SER A 49 -27.99 -23.94 10.50
N GLU A 50 -28.04 -23.36 9.29
CA GLU A 50 -29.18 -23.45 8.38
C GLU A 50 -29.10 -24.69 7.45
N PRO A 51 -30.25 -25.25 7.03
CA PRO A 51 -30.34 -26.30 6.02
C PRO A 51 -29.50 -26.06 4.75
N ILE A 52 -28.93 -27.13 4.19
CA ILE A 52 -28.05 -27.11 2.99
C ILE A 52 -28.70 -26.39 1.80
N ASP A 53 -30.01 -26.53 1.62
CA ASP A 53 -30.74 -25.92 0.50
C ASP A 53 -30.83 -24.38 0.64
N ILE A 54 -30.87 -23.87 1.88
CA ILE A 54 -30.84 -22.43 2.18
C ILE A 54 -29.44 -21.88 1.92
N LYS A 55 -28.39 -22.59 2.34
CA LYS A 55 -26.99 -22.22 2.05
C LYS A 55 -26.71 -22.15 0.55
N LYS A 56 -27.21 -23.12 -0.23
CA LYS A 56 -27.10 -23.11 -1.70
C LYS A 56 -27.84 -21.92 -2.31
N SER A 57 -29.07 -21.67 -1.86
CA SER A 57 -29.87 -20.53 -2.33
C SER A 57 -29.22 -19.19 -1.97
N ALA A 58 -28.61 -19.07 -0.78
CA ALA A 58 -27.86 -17.90 -0.34
C ALA A 58 -26.63 -17.65 -1.19
N ALA A 59 -25.81 -18.68 -1.41
CA ALA A 59 -24.62 -18.59 -2.25
C ALA A 59 -24.96 -18.28 -3.71
N GLU A 60 -26.08 -18.80 -4.22
CA GLU A 60 -26.57 -18.51 -5.56
C GLU A 60 -27.12 -17.08 -5.66
N LEU A 61 -27.87 -16.60 -4.67
CA LEU A 61 -28.36 -15.22 -4.58
C LEU A 61 -27.21 -14.22 -4.51
N ALA A 62 -26.23 -14.49 -3.65
CA ALA A 62 -25.00 -13.73 -3.53
C ALA A 62 -24.26 -13.68 -4.85
N ARG A 63 -24.05 -14.84 -5.51
CA ARG A 63 -23.43 -14.91 -6.83
C ARG A 63 -24.19 -14.13 -7.89
N TYR A 64 -25.53 -14.17 -7.90
CA TYR A 64 -26.31 -13.39 -8.86
C TYR A 64 -26.24 -11.90 -8.58
N LEU A 65 -26.35 -11.46 -7.33
CA LEU A 65 -26.19 -10.06 -6.97
C LEU A 65 -24.78 -9.58 -7.30
N VAL A 66 -23.76 -10.31 -6.91
CA VAL A 66 -22.35 -10.01 -7.23
C VAL A 66 -22.09 -9.99 -8.74
N LYS A 67 -22.60 -10.97 -9.49
CA LYS A 67 -22.47 -11.03 -10.96
C LYS A 67 -23.25 -9.90 -11.65
N SER A 68 -24.38 -9.50 -11.09
CA SER A 68 -25.16 -8.33 -11.55
C SER A 68 -24.49 -7.00 -11.17
N MET A 69 -23.69 -7.03 -10.11
CA MET A 69 -22.78 -5.97 -9.68
C MET A 69 -21.40 -6.12 -10.33
N SER A 70 -21.27 -6.95 -11.38
CA SER A 70 -19.99 -7.13 -12.06
C SER A 70 -19.48 -5.75 -12.46
N PRO A 71 -18.25 -5.41 -12.06
CA PRO A 71 -17.68 -4.12 -12.38
C PRO A 71 -17.79 -3.84 -13.88
N ARG A 72 -17.77 -4.86 -14.72
CA ARG A 72 -17.56 -4.74 -16.16
C ARG A 72 -18.76 -4.30 -17.00
N GLN A 73 -19.97 -4.30 -16.45
CA GLN A 73 -21.15 -3.98 -17.25
C GLN A 73 -22.18 -3.18 -16.46
N LYS A 74 -22.51 -2.01 -16.99
CA LYS A 74 -23.74 -1.28 -16.65
C LYS A 74 -24.94 -2.14 -17.05
N LEU A 75 -25.88 -2.34 -16.12
CA LEU A 75 -27.10 -3.08 -16.41
C LEU A 75 -28.13 -2.18 -17.07
N SER A 76 -28.73 -2.62 -18.17
CA SER A 76 -29.91 -1.95 -18.71
C SER A 76 -31.09 -2.12 -17.74
N SER A 77 -32.06 -1.19 -17.78
CA SER A 77 -33.27 -1.28 -16.96
C SER A 77 -34.04 -2.60 -17.21
N GLU A 78 -33.96 -3.14 -18.43
CA GLU A 78 -34.53 -4.45 -18.78
C GLU A 78 -33.77 -5.60 -18.10
N LEU A 79 -32.43 -5.55 -18.09
CA LEU A 79 -31.62 -6.55 -17.42
C LEU A 79 -31.79 -6.50 -15.90
N VAL A 80 -31.95 -5.31 -15.30
CA VAL A 80 -32.32 -5.13 -13.89
C VAL A 80 -33.64 -5.84 -13.57
N LYS A 81 -34.67 -5.68 -14.41
CA LYS A 81 -35.96 -6.39 -14.25
C LYS A 81 -35.79 -7.91 -14.34
N GLN A 82 -35.02 -8.39 -15.31
CA GLN A 82 -34.79 -9.82 -15.50
C GLN A 82 -34.01 -10.43 -14.33
N ILE A 83 -32.97 -9.75 -13.86
CA ILE A 83 -32.13 -10.18 -12.75
C ILE A 83 -32.93 -10.13 -11.45
N GLY A 84 -33.58 -9.00 -11.14
CA GLY A 84 -34.46 -8.89 -9.97
C GLY A 84 -35.56 -9.96 -10.01
N GLY A 85 -36.22 -10.13 -11.16
CA GLY A 85 -37.21 -11.18 -11.35
C GLY A 85 -36.70 -12.56 -10.98
N LYS A 86 -35.53 -12.97 -11.52
CA LYS A 86 -34.90 -14.27 -11.24
C LYS A 86 -34.45 -14.43 -9.78
N ILE A 87 -33.75 -13.43 -9.24
CA ILE A 87 -33.25 -13.41 -7.85
C ILE A 87 -34.41 -13.60 -6.88
N PHE A 88 -35.51 -12.87 -7.07
CA PHE A 88 -36.60 -12.80 -6.10
C PHE A 88 -37.70 -13.83 -6.30
N THR A 89 -37.82 -14.46 -7.49
CA THR A 89 -38.64 -15.68 -7.63
C THR A 89 -37.93 -16.95 -7.13
N ALA A 90 -36.60 -17.01 -7.21
CA ALA A 90 -35.82 -18.15 -6.70
C ALA A 90 -35.69 -18.14 -5.17
N ALA A 91 -35.67 -16.95 -4.55
CA ALA A 91 -35.52 -16.81 -3.11
C ALA A 91 -36.86 -17.02 -2.37
N THR A 92 -36.99 -18.16 -1.69
CA THR A 92 -38.17 -18.49 -0.87
C THR A 92 -38.16 -17.85 0.52
N GLN A 93 -37.08 -17.16 0.90
CA GLN A 93 -36.89 -16.63 2.26
C GLN A 93 -36.60 -15.12 2.27
N PRO A 94 -37.58 -14.29 2.67
CA PRO A 94 -37.41 -12.83 2.76
C PRO A 94 -36.28 -12.38 3.69
N ARG A 95 -35.95 -13.16 4.74
CA ARG A 95 -34.85 -12.85 5.67
C ARG A 95 -33.49 -12.91 4.97
N LEU A 96 -33.27 -13.93 4.16
CA LEU A 96 -32.03 -14.13 3.41
C LEU A 96 -31.83 -12.99 2.39
N ILE A 97 -32.88 -12.65 1.64
CA ILE A 97 -32.85 -11.52 0.70
C ILE A 97 -32.45 -10.22 1.40
N LYS A 98 -33.04 -9.96 2.57
CA LYS A 98 -32.72 -8.77 3.38
C LYS A 98 -31.25 -8.76 3.80
N GLN A 99 -30.72 -9.87 4.30
CA GLN A 99 -29.32 -9.96 4.74
C GLN A 99 -28.35 -9.76 3.56
N VAL A 100 -28.56 -10.47 2.45
CA VAL A 100 -27.72 -10.32 1.26
C VAL A 100 -27.78 -8.89 0.69
N ALA A 101 -28.95 -8.25 0.73
CA ALA A 101 -29.09 -6.84 0.32
C ALA A 101 -28.26 -5.91 1.22
N MET A 102 -28.34 -6.07 2.54
CA MET A 102 -27.58 -5.25 3.50
C MET A 102 -26.06 -5.46 3.35
N ASP A 103 -25.63 -6.71 3.21
CA ASP A 103 -24.22 -7.04 2.98
C ASP A 103 -23.73 -6.47 1.65
N SER A 104 -24.54 -6.53 0.59
CA SER A 104 -24.19 -5.94 -0.72
C SER A 104 -24.03 -4.42 -0.63
N ILE A 105 -24.89 -3.72 0.11
CA ILE A 105 -24.76 -2.26 0.31
C ILE A 105 -23.50 -1.95 1.11
N ALA A 106 -23.24 -2.72 2.17
CA ALA A 106 -22.06 -2.52 3.01
C ALA A 106 -20.74 -2.79 2.27
N THR A 107 -20.75 -3.54 1.17
CA THR A 107 -19.54 -4.05 0.50
C THR A 107 -19.28 -3.51 -0.91
N ASN A 108 -20.25 -2.87 -1.59
CA ASN A 108 -20.07 -2.40 -2.97
C ASN A 108 -19.83 -0.88 -3.07
N PRO A 109 -18.63 -0.43 -3.47
CA PRO A 109 -18.34 1.00 -3.63
C PRO A 109 -18.61 1.58 -5.04
N ILE A 110 -18.85 0.76 -6.08
CA ILE A 110 -18.84 1.23 -7.49
C ILE A 110 -20.23 1.27 -8.13
N SER A 111 -21.19 0.46 -7.67
CA SER A 111 -22.51 0.38 -8.32
C SER A 111 -23.69 0.64 -7.38
N PRO A 112 -23.70 1.75 -6.62
CA PRO A 112 -24.75 2.02 -5.64
C PRO A 112 -26.13 2.21 -6.29
N SER A 113 -26.21 2.89 -7.44
CA SER A 113 -27.47 3.16 -8.15
C SER A 113 -28.11 1.90 -8.72
N THR A 114 -27.31 1.03 -9.34
CA THR A 114 -27.74 -0.27 -9.87
C THR A 114 -28.22 -1.19 -8.75
N LEU A 115 -27.48 -1.27 -7.64
CA LEU A 115 -27.88 -2.05 -6.46
C LEU A 115 -29.19 -1.52 -5.86
N ALA A 116 -29.29 -0.19 -5.74
CA ALA A 116 -30.53 0.48 -5.34
C ALA A 116 -31.68 0.18 -6.30
N ALA A 117 -31.45 0.13 -7.61
CA ALA A 117 -32.49 -0.19 -8.58
C ALA A 117 -32.97 -1.64 -8.46
N ILE A 118 -32.06 -2.61 -8.27
CA ILE A 118 -32.41 -4.02 -8.07
C ILE A 118 -33.25 -4.20 -6.80
N ILE A 119 -32.84 -3.58 -5.69
CA ILE A 119 -33.58 -3.63 -4.41
C ILE A 119 -34.91 -2.87 -4.52
N GLY A 120 -34.94 -1.70 -5.17
CA GLY A 120 -36.15 -0.94 -5.43
C GLY A 120 -37.17 -1.75 -6.23
N PHE A 121 -36.72 -2.45 -7.28
CA PHE A 121 -37.58 -3.32 -8.09
C PHE A 121 -38.19 -4.45 -7.24
N TYR A 122 -37.40 -5.09 -6.37
CA TYR A 122 -37.93 -6.08 -5.43
C TYR A 122 -39.08 -5.56 -4.57
N THR A 123 -38.89 -4.36 -4.01
CA THR A 123 -39.86 -3.78 -3.09
C THR A 123 -41.19 -3.47 -3.76
N ILE A 124 -41.20 -3.05 -5.03
CA ILE A 124 -42.44 -2.75 -5.74
C ILE A 124 -43.15 -4.02 -6.21
N GLU A 125 -42.42 -4.96 -6.81
CA GLU A 125 -43.04 -6.09 -7.51
C GLU A 125 -43.44 -7.23 -6.56
N TYR A 126 -42.65 -7.45 -5.49
CA TYR A 126 -42.76 -8.67 -4.71
C TYR A 126 -43.12 -8.43 -3.23
N ALA A 127 -42.73 -7.30 -2.64
CA ALA A 127 -42.98 -7.06 -1.22
C ALA A 127 -42.91 -5.59 -0.80
N ASP A 128 -44.01 -4.83 -0.92
CA ASP A 128 -44.08 -3.44 -0.46
C ASP A 128 -43.85 -3.31 1.06
N ALA A 129 -44.24 -4.32 1.85
CA ALA A 129 -43.91 -4.39 3.27
C ALA A 129 -42.38 -4.46 3.54
N THR A 130 -41.60 -4.99 2.60
CA THR A 130 -40.13 -5.05 2.69
C THR A 130 -39.50 -3.68 2.53
N LYS A 131 -40.11 -2.76 1.76
CA LYS A 131 -39.66 -1.36 1.68
C LYS A 131 -39.59 -0.71 3.06
N ARG A 132 -40.68 -0.82 3.83
CA ARG A 132 -40.75 -0.28 5.20
C ARG A 132 -39.70 -0.93 6.10
N THR A 133 -39.54 -2.24 6.05
CA THR A 133 -38.51 -2.91 6.87
C THR A 133 -37.08 -2.47 6.50
N ILE A 134 -36.78 -2.30 5.21
CA ILE A 134 -35.43 -1.89 4.78
C ILE A 134 -35.14 -0.44 5.23
N ILE A 135 -36.05 0.49 4.94
CA ILE A 135 -35.83 1.92 5.20
C ILE A 135 -36.04 2.28 6.68
N ASN A 136 -37.00 1.68 7.37
CA ASN A 136 -37.33 2.06 8.75
C ASN A 136 -36.60 1.23 9.82
N ASP A 137 -36.15 0.02 9.49
CA ASP A 137 -35.55 -0.88 10.48
C ASP A 137 -34.09 -1.20 10.14
N LEU A 138 -33.84 -1.84 8.99
CA LEU A 138 -32.54 -2.44 8.70
C LEU A 138 -31.45 -1.41 8.42
N ILE A 139 -31.70 -0.43 7.54
CA ILE A 139 -30.72 0.61 7.23
C ILE A 139 -30.43 1.47 8.46
N PRO A 140 -31.43 1.97 9.22
CA PRO A 140 -31.18 2.68 10.47
C PRO A 140 -30.33 1.91 11.48
N GLN A 141 -30.61 0.62 11.69
CA GLN A 141 -29.82 -0.24 12.57
C GLN A 141 -28.39 -0.43 12.07
N ALA A 142 -28.21 -0.64 10.77
CA ALA A 142 -26.89 -0.82 10.16
C ALA A 142 -26.05 0.46 10.23
N ILE A 143 -26.65 1.63 9.96
CA ILE A 143 -25.97 2.93 10.10
C ILE A 143 -25.59 3.18 11.55
N SER A 144 -26.53 2.99 12.50
CA SER A 144 -26.27 3.21 13.93
C SER A 144 -25.15 2.30 14.43
N LYS A 145 -25.20 1.01 14.09
CA LYS A 145 -24.15 0.04 14.42
C LYS A 145 -22.80 0.44 13.83
N ALA A 146 -22.74 0.71 12.52
CA ALA A 146 -21.50 1.08 11.85
C ALA A 146 -20.91 2.38 12.40
N PHE A 147 -21.76 3.35 12.77
CA PHE A 147 -21.31 4.60 13.39
C PHE A 147 -20.72 4.36 14.79
N THR A 148 -21.37 3.54 15.62
CA THR A 148 -20.84 3.19 16.96
C THR A 148 -19.52 2.42 16.87
N GLU A 149 -19.33 1.64 15.82
CA GLU A 149 -18.08 0.90 15.54
C GLU A 149 -17.02 1.75 14.82
N ASP A 150 -17.25 3.07 14.61
CA ASP A 150 -16.40 3.97 13.81
C ASP A 150 -16.12 3.46 12.37
N ASN A 151 -17.01 2.63 11.82
CA ASN A 151 -16.95 2.12 10.45
C ASN A 151 -17.60 3.12 9.47
N TYR A 152 -16.95 4.26 9.32
CA TYR A 152 -17.42 5.39 8.53
C TYR A 152 -17.57 5.09 7.04
N THR A 153 -16.76 4.19 6.47
CA THR A 153 -16.93 3.74 5.08
C THR A 153 -18.27 3.05 4.87
N THR A 154 -18.71 2.22 5.82
CA THR A 154 -20.01 1.57 5.76
C THR A 154 -21.15 2.57 5.90
N VAL A 155 -21.03 3.53 6.83
CA VAL A 155 -21.99 4.64 6.97
C VAL A 155 -22.13 5.40 5.64
N LYS A 156 -21.01 5.77 5.01
CA LYS A 156 -20.99 6.44 3.69
C LYS A 156 -21.77 5.66 2.64
N ARG A 157 -21.52 4.35 2.50
CA ARG A 157 -22.19 3.48 1.51
C ARG A 157 -23.70 3.43 1.71
N PHE A 158 -24.17 3.32 2.95
CA PHE A 158 -25.62 3.39 3.24
C PHE A 158 -26.22 4.75 2.92
N LEU A 159 -25.52 5.86 3.16
CA LEU A 159 -25.99 7.19 2.80
C LEU A 159 -26.05 7.40 1.28
N ILE A 160 -25.05 6.90 0.52
CA ILE A 160 -25.10 6.90 -0.96
C ILE A 160 -26.31 6.10 -1.44
N PHE A 161 -26.54 4.90 -0.89
CA PHE A 161 -27.69 4.08 -1.22
C PHE A 161 -29.02 4.80 -0.97
N LEU A 162 -29.19 5.42 0.21
CA LEU A 162 -30.37 6.19 0.55
C LEU A 162 -30.55 7.41 -0.38
N SER A 163 -29.45 8.04 -0.82
CA SER A 163 -29.51 9.14 -1.79
C SER A 163 -30.07 8.68 -3.14
N CYS A 164 -29.69 7.47 -3.62
CA CYS A 164 -30.28 6.88 -4.83
C CYS A 164 -31.79 6.64 -4.68
N PHE A 165 -32.23 6.25 -3.47
CA PHE A 165 -33.64 6.06 -3.16
C PHE A 165 -34.47 7.33 -3.18
N ILE A 166 -33.87 8.51 -3.08
CA ILE A 166 -34.56 9.80 -3.28
C ILE A 166 -34.93 9.94 -4.75
N SER A 167 -33.97 9.74 -5.67
CA SER A 167 -34.23 9.82 -7.12
C SER A 167 -35.25 8.79 -7.60
N TYR A 168 -35.30 7.63 -6.94
CA TYR A 168 -36.29 6.59 -7.23
C TYR A 168 -37.62 6.79 -6.49
N ASN A 169 -37.77 7.88 -5.74
CA ASN A 169 -38.97 8.25 -4.98
C ASN A 169 -39.38 7.18 -3.93
N PHE A 170 -38.40 6.53 -3.31
CA PHE A 170 -38.57 5.63 -2.16
C PHE A 170 -38.42 6.34 -0.81
N VAL A 171 -37.61 7.40 -0.76
CA VAL A 171 -37.29 8.17 0.45
C VAL A 171 -37.62 9.64 0.24
N THR A 172 -38.13 10.33 1.26
CA THR A 172 -38.35 11.78 1.20
C THR A 172 -37.01 12.52 1.33
N LYS A 173 -36.82 13.58 0.53
CA LYS A 173 -35.60 14.40 0.63
C LYS A 173 -35.48 15.10 1.98
N GLU A 174 -36.60 15.49 2.59
CA GLU A 174 -36.65 16.16 3.88
C GLU A 174 -36.10 15.28 5.00
N SER A 175 -36.46 13.99 5.03
CA SER A 175 -35.93 13.05 6.03
C SER A 175 -34.44 12.75 5.82
N PHE A 176 -33.96 12.72 4.58
CA PHE A 176 -32.54 12.56 4.29
C PHE A 176 -31.72 13.80 4.68
N ILE A 177 -32.21 15.00 4.41
CA ILE A 177 -31.59 16.26 4.87
C ILE A 177 -31.55 16.30 6.40
N ALA A 178 -32.62 15.87 7.08
CA ALA A 178 -32.65 15.77 8.54
C ALA A 178 -31.58 14.79 9.06
N LEU A 179 -31.44 13.61 8.42
CA LEU A 179 -30.40 12.64 8.74
C LEU A 179 -28.98 13.23 8.62
N LEU A 180 -28.69 13.97 7.55
CA LEU A 180 -27.39 14.62 7.38
C LEU A 180 -27.15 15.71 8.43
N ASN A 181 -28.20 16.44 8.83
CA ASN A 181 -28.10 17.41 9.91
C ASN A 181 -27.86 16.76 11.28
N ASP A 182 -28.51 15.63 11.56
CA ASP A 182 -28.29 14.84 12.77
C ASP A 182 -26.84 14.30 12.83
N LEU A 183 -26.30 13.88 11.69
CA LEU A 183 -24.89 13.48 11.57
C LEU A 183 -23.94 14.67 11.77
N ALA A 184 -24.22 15.83 11.16
CA ALA A 184 -23.41 17.03 11.32
C ALA A 184 -23.40 17.55 12.77
N ALA A 185 -24.49 17.38 13.51
CA ALA A 185 -24.57 17.76 14.92
C ALA A 185 -23.60 16.98 15.82
N LYS A 186 -23.06 15.85 15.35
CA LYS A 186 -22.07 15.05 16.10
C LYS A 186 -20.66 15.62 16.03
N LEU A 187 -20.37 16.57 15.14
CA LEU A 187 -19.02 17.11 14.94
C LEU A 187 -18.49 17.87 16.18
N ASP A 188 -19.38 18.52 16.94
CA ASP A 188 -19.05 19.24 18.17
C ASP A 188 -18.64 18.28 19.31
N GLU A 189 -19.19 17.07 19.31
CA GLU A 189 -18.91 16.01 20.31
C GLU A 189 -17.76 15.08 19.88
N ALA A 190 -17.37 15.12 18.60
CA ALA A 190 -16.39 14.24 18.00
C ALA A 190 -14.95 14.60 18.40
N SER A 191 -14.12 13.57 18.58
CA SER A 191 -12.66 13.69 18.52
C SER A 191 -12.21 14.17 17.14
N ASP A 192 -10.96 14.60 17.00
CA ASP A 192 -10.47 15.12 15.71
C ASP A 192 -10.47 14.04 14.60
N PHE A 193 -10.18 12.77 14.90
CA PHE A 193 -10.27 11.67 13.93
C PHE A 193 -11.70 11.44 13.45
N ARG A 194 -12.66 11.29 14.38
CA ARG A 194 -14.08 11.12 14.06
C ARG A 194 -14.62 12.33 13.31
N ARG A 195 -14.20 13.52 13.70
CA ARG A 195 -14.60 14.77 13.07
C ARG A 195 -14.17 14.84 11.62
N ASP A 196 -12.92 14.49 11.28
CA ASP A 196 -12.48 14.41 9.88
C ASP A 196 -13.26 13.34 9.10
N ALA A 197 -13.42 12.14 9.66
CA ALA A 197 -14.14 11.05 9.01
C ALA A 197 -15.62 11.41 8.71
N ILE A 198 -16.32 11.98 9.69
CA ILE A 198 -17.71 12.44 9.53
C ILE A 198 -17.79 13.59 8.51
N SER A 199 -16.85 14.54 8.58
CA SER A 199 -16.78 15.67 7.64
C SER A 199 -16.61 15.19 6.20
N ARG A 200 -15.69 14.24 5.98
CA ARG A 200 -15.47 13.59 4.68
C ARG A 200 -16.75 12.94 4.15
N ILE A 201 -17.47 12.19 4.98
CA ILE A 201 -18.74 11.56 4.59
C ILE A 201 -19.76 12.62 4.16
N ILE A 202 -20.00 13.63 5.01
CA ILE A 202 -21.03 14.65 4.74
C ILE A 202 -20.69 15.41 3.46
N LEU A 203 -19.44 15.83 3.29
CA LEU A 203 -19.00 16.53 2.09
C LEU A 203 -19.19 15.65 0.86
N PHE A 204 -18.73 14.39 0.89
CA PHE A 204 -18.92 13.46 -0.22
C PHE A 204 -20.41 13.33 -0.59
N ILE A 205 -21.29 13.09 0.39
CA ILE A 205 -22.73 12.96 0.14
C ILE A 205 -23.32 14.24 -0.44
N CYS A 206 -22.89 15.43 0.00
CA CYS A 206 -23.35 16.68 -0.59
C CYS A 206 -22.87 16.87 -2.03
N ARG A 207 -21.70 16.32 -2.40
CA ARG A 207 -21.15 16.37 -3.78
C ARG A 207 -21.78 15.36 -4.73
N THR A 208 -22.36 14.30 -4.18
CA THR A 208 -23.02 13.23 -4.93
C THR A 208 -24.53 13.20 -4.73
N ALA A 209 -25.09 14.25 -4.10
CA ALA A 209 -26.51 14.31 -3.78
C ALA A 209 -27.36 14.41 -5.05
N PRO A 210 -28.52 13.74 -5.11
CA PRO A 210 -29.36 13.75 -6.28
C PRO A 210 -30.01 15.14 -6.49
N GLU A 211 -30.28 15.50 -7.75
CA GLU A 211 -30.75 16.84 -8.15
C GLU A 211 -32.05 17.29 -7.45
N GLU A 212 -32.85 16.36 -6.93
CA GLU A 212 -34.09 16.66 -6.19
C GLU A 212 -33.85 17.41 -4.87
N ILE A 213 -32.62 17.34 -4.33
CA ILE A 213 -32.17 18.12 -3.17
C ILE A 213 -31.65 19.47 -3.69
N ASP A 214 -32.14 20.58 -3.15
CA ASP A 214 -31.71 21.91 -3.56
C ASP A 214 -30.33 22.31 -2.99
N ASP A 215 -29.65 23.20 -3.73
CA ASP A 215 -28.32 23.71 -3.37
C ASP A 215 -28.32 24.48 -2.04
N GLU A 216 -29.41 25.14 -1.66
CA GLU A 216 -29.50 25.89 -0.40
C GLU A 216 -29.40 24.95 0.81
N SER A 217 -30.14 23.84 0.76
CA SER A 217 -30.10 22.80 1.80
C SER A 217 -28.70 22.17 1.93
N LEU A 218 -28.07 21.84 0.80
CA LEU A 218 -26.72 21.27 0.79
C LEU A 218 -25.67 22.27 1.30
N ASN A 219 -25.73 23.52 0.84
CA ASN A 219 -24.84 24.58 1.33
C ASN A 219 -25.03 24.83 2.83
N GLY A 220 -26.26 24.75 3.33
CA GLY A 220 -26.57 24.81 4.75
C GLY A 220 -25.84 23.73 5.55
N ILE A 221 -25.83 22.48 5.06
CA ILE A 221 -25.09 21.38 5.68
C ILE A 221 -23.58 21.59 5.58
N ILE A 222 -23.06 21.93 4.40
CA ILE A 222 -21.62 22.19 4.17
C ILE A 222 -21.11 23.30 5.09
N SER A 223 -21.92 24.35 5.34
CA SER A 223 -21.54 25.46 6.21
C SER A 223 -21.29 25.03 7.67
N LYS A 224 -21.95 23.96 8.13
CA LYS A 224 -21.72 23.38 9.47
C LYS A 224 -20.41 22.59 9.54
N VAL A 225 -20.03 21.94 8.44
CA VAL A 225 -18.81 21.11 8.36
C VAL A 225 -17.56 21.96 8.12
N ARG A 226 -17.70 23.06 7.36
CA ARG A 226 -16.61 23.93 6.92
C ARG A 226 -15.60 24.32 8.01
N PRO A 227 -16.00 24.82 9.20
CA PRO A 227 -15.05 25.27 10.22
C PRO A 227 -14.10 24.17 10.69
N PHE A 228 -14.59 22.93 10.70
CA PHE A 228 -13.81 21.76 11.14
C PHE A 228 -12.80 21.28 10.11
N VAL A 229 -13.08 21.51 8.82
CA VAL A 229 -12.18 21.13 7.71
C VAL A 229 -11.17 22.24 7.42
N GLU A 230 -11.53 23.50 7.65
CA GLU A 230 -10.63 24.66 7.52
C GLU A 230 -9.62 24.73 8.68
N ASP A 231 -9.90 24.15 9.85
CA ASP A 231 -8.90 23.95 10.91
C ASP A 231 -7.89 22.86 10.52
N THR A 232 -6.74 23.31 10.02
CA THR A 232 -5.67 22.41 9.58
C THR A 232 -4.77 21.90 10.71
N THR A 233 -4.97 22.32 11.97
CA THR A 233 -4.05 22.04 13.07
C THR A 233 -3.86 20.54 13.29
N PHE A 234 -4.94 19.77 13.23
CA PHE A 234 -4.93 18.32 13.36
C PHE A 234 -4.34 17.62 12.12
N ILE A 235 -4.92 17.88 10.94
CA ILE A 235 -4.55 17.19 9.69
C ILE A 235 -3.12 17.51 9.21
N SER A 236 -2.57 18.67 9.61
CA SER A 236 -1.21 19.09 9.24
C SER A 236 -0.13 18.09 9.69
N ARG A 237 -0.40 17.31 10.74
CA ARG A 237 0.51 16.29 11.27
C ARG A 237 0.66 15.09 10.32
N TYR A 238 -0.33 14.86 9.47
CA TYR A 238 -0.38 13.72 8.55
C TYR A 238 0.07 14.08 7.13
N LYS A 239 0.42 15.35 6.88
CA LYS A 239 0.87 15.83 5.57
C LYS A 239 2.10 15.06 5.09
N GLN A 240 2.03 14.61 3.84
CA GLN A 240 3.11 13.92 3.15
C GLN A 240 4.11 14.90 2.53
N THR A 241 3.58 16.02 2.04
CA THR A 241 4.30 17.19 1.53
C THR A 241 3.64 18.44 2.07
N GLU A 242 4.30 19.60 1.99
CA GLU A 242 3.70 20.87 2.40
C GLU A 242 2.40 21.17 1.64
N ASP A 243 2.36 20.77 0.37
CA ASP A 243 1.23 20.95 -0.55
C ASP A 243 0.16 19.86 -0.45
N SER A 244 0.37 18.83 0.37
CA SER A 244 -0.62 17.78 0.57
C SER A 244 -1.90 18.35 1.18
N GLN A 245 -3.03 17.91 0.64
CA GLN A 245 -4.37 18.26 1.12
C GLN A 245 -5.11 17.00 1.58
N SER A 246 -5.95 17.13 2.61
CA SER A 246 -6.83 16.02 2.98
C SER A 246 -7.94 15.88 1.94
N ILE A 247 -8.51 14.67 1.81
CA ILE A 247 -9.70 14.45 0.98
C ILE A 247 -10.85 15.38 1.39
N SER A 248 -11.04 15.60 2.70
CA SER A 248 -12.05 16.53 3.22
C SER A 248 -11.84 17.95 2.67
N GLN A 249 -10.59 18.43 2.59
CA GLN A 249 -10.28 19.74 2.01
C GLN A 249 -10.57 19.79 0.51
N LEU A 250 -10.19 18.74 -0.24
CA LEU A 250 -10.46 18.65 -1.68
C LEU A 250 -11.98 18.66 -1.97
N LEU A 251 -12.76 17.88 -1.22
CA LEU A 251 -14.22 17.85 -1.33
C LEU A 251 -14.87 19.18 -0.91
N LEU A 252 -14.30 19.90 0.05
CA LEU A 252 -14.80 21.22 0.45
C LEU A 252 -14.59 22.27 -0.65
N GLN A 253 -13.48 22.20 -1.38
CA GLN A 253 -13.12 23.12 -2.47
C GLN A 253 -13.96 22.90 -3.73
N MET A 254 -14.44 21.68 -3.96
CA MET A 254 -15.35 21.36 -5.05
C MET A 254 -16.64 22.22 -4.97
N PRO A 255 -17.18 22.74 -6.09
CA PRO A 255 -18.48 23.41 -6.09
C PRO A 255 -19.62 22.45 -5.70
N VAL A 256 -20.78 22.97 -5.27
CA VAL A 256 -21.98 22.13 -5.05
C VAL A 256 -22.54 21.63 -6.38
N THR A 257 -22.45 22.46 -7.43
CA THR A 257 -23.00 22.17 -8.76
C THR A 257 -21.92 22.52 -9.80
N PRO A 258 -21.65 21.64 -10.79
CA PRO A 258 -22.28 20.34 -11.03
C PRO A 258 -21.95 19.29 -9.96
N ARG A 259 -22.91 18.39 -9.74
CA ARG A 259 -22.76 17.25 -8.82
C ARG A 259 -22.27 16.04 -9.58
N PHE A 260 -21.66 15.12 -8.86
CA PHE A 260 -21.35 13.80 -9.41
C PHE A 260 -22.61 12.93 -9.36
N ASP A 261 -23.20 12.62 -10.52
CA ASP A 261 -24.37 11.75 -10.63
C ASP A 261 -23.93 10.28 -10.70
N PHE A 262 -24.47 9.45 -9.80
CA PHE A 262 -24.31 7.99 -9.85
C PHE A 262 -25.26 7.32 -10.87
N HIS A 263 -25.84 8.08 -11.78
CA HIS A 263 -26.75 7.63 -12.84
C HIS A 263 -28.08 7.11 -12.32
N THR A 264 -28.61 7.78 -11.31
CA THR A 264 -29.94 7.42 -10.80
C THR A 264 -31.03 7.74 -11.84
N SER A 265 -30.79 8.72 -12.72
CA SER A 265 -31.72 9.08 -13.80
C SER A 265 -32.04 7.91 -14.75
N ASP A 266 -31.08 7.02 -15.03
CA ASP A 266 -31.25 5.85 -15.92
C ASP A 266 -32.30 4.85 -15.43
N TYR A 267 -32.47 4.76 -14.11
CA TYR A 267 -33.37 3.79 -13.48
C TYR A 267 -34.63 4.45 -12.92
N ALA A 268 -34.67 5.78 -12.78
CA ALA A 268 -35.80 6.50 -12.22
C ALA A 268 -37.14 6.17 -12.92
N GLU A 269 -37.13 6.00 -14.25
CA GLU A 269 -38.31 5.63 -15.03
C GLU A 269 -38.89 4.25 -14.67
N LEU A 270 -38.10 3.33 -14.08
CA LEU A 270 -38.62 2.05 -13.58
C LEU A 270 -39.63 2.21 -12.43
N PHE A 271 -39.48 3.29 -11.68
CA PHE A 271 -40.20 3.53 -10.42
C PHE A 271 -41.23 4.65 -10.53
N LYS A 272 -41.16 5.45 -11.58
CA LYS A 272 -42.08 6.56 -11.86
C LYS A 272 -43.54 6.11 -11.82
N ALA A 273 -44.34 6.81 -11.02
CA ALA A 273 -45.75 6.50 -10.71
C ALA A 273 -46.03 5.18 -9.96
N ARG A 274 -44.98 4.43 -9.56
CA ARG A 274 -45.11 3.13 -8.88
C ARG A 274 -44.57 3.16 -7.44
N SER A 275 -43.62 4.04 -7.14
CA SER A 275 -43.08 4.24 -5.79
C SER A 275 -43.79 5.40 -5.06
N SER A 276 -43.87 5.31 -3.73
CA SER A 276 -44.34 6.37 -2.84
C SER A 276 -43.34 6.62 -1.71
N PRO A 277 -42.81 7.84 -1.51
CA PRO A 277 -41.70 8.03 -0.60
C PRO A 277 -42.14 7.84 0.85
N ILE A 278 -41.23 7.38 1.70
CA ILE A 278 -41.41 7.32 3.15
C ILE A 278 -40.25 8.03 3.85
N ASP A 279 -40.50 8.50 5.07
CA ASP A 279 -39.46 9.15 5.86
C ASP A 279 -38.50 8.12 6.45
N ILE A 280 -37.20 8.43 6.41
CA ILE A 280 -36.21 7.74 7.23
C ILE A 280 -36.52 8.07 8.70
N PRO A 281 -36.64 7.08 9.60
CA PRO A 281 -36.84 7.37 11.02
C PRO A 281 -35.58 8.01 11.60
N LYS A 282 -35.74 8.71 12.72
CA LYS A 282 -34.61 9.30 13.44
C LYS A 282 -33.60 8.21 13.82
N ILE A 283 -32.35 8.42 13.45
CA ILE A 283 -31.22 7.54 13.81
C ILE A 283 -30.49 8.17 14.99
N GLU A 284 -30.31 7.42 16.07
CA GLU A 284 -29.46 7.85 17.18
C GLU A 284 -28.00 7.54 16.86
N PHE A 285 -27.22 8.60 16.65
CA PHE A 285 -25.77 8.53 16.47
C PHE A 285 -25.07 8.59 17.83
N THR A 286 -24.55 7.43 18.25
CA THR A 286 -23.83 7.27 19.52
C THR A 286 -22.43 6.78 19.22
N PHE A 287 -21.43 7.51 19.70
CA PHE A 287 -20.03 7.12 19.60
C PHE A 287 -19.74 5.89 20.47
N GLY A 288 -18.87 5.01 19.97
CA GLY A 288 -18.30 3.92 20.78
C GLY A 288 -17.37 4.44 21.89
N GLU A 289 -17.11 3.58 22.87
CA GLU A 289 -16.24 3.89 24.03
C GLU A 289 -14.81 4.29 23.62
N HIS A 290 -14.29 3.65 22.57
CA HIS A 290 -12.97 3.93 22.01
C HIS A 290 -13.11 4.60 20.65
N ASP A 291 -12.24 5.57 20.37
CA ASP A 291 -12.11 6.16 19.05
C ASP A 291 -11.30 5.23 18.14
N LEU A 292 -11.98 4.60 17.19
CA LEU A 292 -11.39 3.71 16.18
C LEU A 292 -11.43 4.35 14.78
N ALA A 293 -11.72 5.66 14.68
CA ALA A 293 -11.74 6.37 13.42
C ALA A 293 -10.34 6.35 12.77
N PRO A 294 -10.25 6.16 11.44
CA PRO A 294 -8.96 6.12 10.77
C PRO A 294 -8.28 7.50 10.77
N PRO A 295 -6.94 7.55 10.68
CA PRO A 295 -6.22 8.79 10.41
C PRO A 295 -6.71 9.48 9.13
N PRO A 296 -6.60 10.83 9.05
CA PRO A 296 -6.97 11.58 7.85
C PRO A 296 -6.27 11.07 6.60
N VAL A 297 -7.02 10.98 5.50
CA VAL A 297 -6.46 10.61 4.20
C VAL A 297 -5.89 11.86 3.53
N MET A 298 -4.57 11.95 3.55
CA MET A 298 -3.81 12.98 2.85
C MET A 298 -3.50 12.55 1.43
N CYS A 299 -3.66 13.47 0.49
CA CYS A 299 -3.41 13.26 -0.92
C CYS A 299 -2.12 13.98 -1.33
N LEU A 300 -1.28 13.29 -2.11
CA LEU A 300 -0.20 13.93 -2.82
C LEU A 300 -0.78 14.83 -3.91
N ASN A 301 -0.34 16.09 -3.95
CA ASN A 301 -0.70 17.01 -5.01
C ASN A 301 0.13 16.72 -6.28
N ILE A 302 -0.15 15.58 -6.93
CA ILE A 302 0.52 15.15 -8.17
C ILE A 302 -0.18 15.79 -9.38
N TYR A 303 -1.50 15.93 -9.30
CA TYR A 303 -2.32 16.56 -10.33
C TYR A 303 -3.27 17.58 -9.72
N GLN A 304 -3.37 18.70 -10.41
CA GLN A 304 -4.56 19.53 -10.42
C GLN A 304 -5.34 19.06 -11.64
N SER A 305 -6.24 18.10 -11.45
CA SER A 305 -7.20 17.77 -12.51
C SER A 305 -8.13 18.97 -12.66
N ASP A 306 -8.35 19.42 -13.90
CA ASP A 306 -9.29 20.50 -14.21
C ASP A 306 -10.75 20.04 -14.10
N ILE A 307 -10.99 18.74 -13.84
CA ILE A 307 -12.32 18.19 -13.69
C ILE A 307 -12.81 18.39 -12.26
N GLU A 308 -13.91 19.12 -12.14
CA GLU A 308 -14.51 19.51 -10.86
C GLU A 308 -14.88 18.30 -9.98
N THR A 309 -15.17 17.15 -10.58
CA THR A 309 -15.56 15.92 -9.86
C THR A 309 -14.39 15.03 -9.45
N PHE A 310 -13.14 15.38 -9.77
CA PHE A 310 -11.95 14.60 -9.43
C PHE A 310 -11.85 14.21 -7.94
N PRO A 311 -12.19 15.07 -6.96
CA PRO A 311 -12.16 14.70 -5.55
C PRO A 311 -13.09 13.52 -5.19
N VAL A 312 -14.24 13.39 -5.86
CA VAL A 312 -15.18 12.28 -5.66
C VAL A 312 -14.57 10.98 -6.18
N LEU A 313 -14.01 11.01 -7.39
CA LEU A 313 -13.34 9.85 -7.99
C LEU A 313 -12.17 9.36 -7.12
N LEU A 314 -11.36 10.30 -6.63
CA LEU A 314 -10.24 10.01 -5.75
C LEU A 314 -10.69 9.39 -4.43
N ASP A 315 -11.76 9.91 -3.82
CA ASP A 315 -12.35 9.36 -2.61
C ASP A 315 -12.87 7.93 -2.81
N THR A 316 -13.49 7.65 -3.96
CA THR A 316 -13.94 6.30 -4.34
C THR A 316 -12.77 5.34 -4.56
N CYS A 317 -11.65 5.79 -5.15
CA CYS A 317 -10.44 4.98 -5.25
C CYS A 317 -9.91 4.55 -3.87
N PHE A 318 -9.90 5.46 -2.89
CA PHE A 318 -9.50 5.10 -1.52
C PHE A 318 -10.43 4.05 -0.89
N ASP A 319 -11.74 4.14 -1.14
CA ASP A 319 -12.68 3.11 -0.68
C ASP A 319 -12.41 1.74 -1.32
N ILE A 320 -12.11 1.71 -2.62
CA ILE A 320 -11.78 0.47 -3.35
C ILE A 320 -10.51 -0.17 -2.77
N ILE A 321 -9.45 0.64 -2.62
CA ILE A 321 -8.16 0.18 -2.08
C ILE A 321 -8.36 -0.39 -0.67
N THR A 322 -9.05 0.35 0.22
CA THR A 322 -9.24 -0.05 1.62
C THR A 322 -10.15 -1.27 1.81
N PHE A 323 -10.99 -1.60 0.83
CA PHE A 323 -12.00 -2.64 0.98
C PHE A 323 -11.59 -4.01 0.44
N LEU A 324 -10.88 -4.09 -0.69
CA LEU A 324 -10.67 -5.35 -1.41
C LEU A 324 -9.38 -6.11 -1.11
N SER A 325 -8.49 -5.57 -0.28
CA SER A 325 -7.22 -6.23 0.02
C SER A 325 -7.44 -7.40 0.99
N PRO A 326 -7.34 -8.65 0.52
CA PRO A 326 -6.14 -9.11 -0.17
C PRO A 326 -6.30 -9.55 -1.64
N ASP A 327 -7.48 -9.38 -2.25
CA ASP A 327 -7.71 -9.79 -3.64
C ASP A 327 -7.22 -8.71 -4.62
N LEU A 328 -5.95 -8.87 -5.01
CA LEU A 328 -5.27 -8.00 -5.97
C LEU A 328 -6.04 -7.88 -7.29
N GLN A 329 -6.54 -8.99 -7.82
CA GLN A 329 -7.21 -8.98 -9.13
C GLN A 329 -8.57 -8.32 -9.04
N ALA A 330 -9.35 -8.61 -7.99
CA ALA A 330 -10.62 -7.93 -7.78
C ALA A 330 -10.43 -6.41 -7.60
N MET A 331 -9.34 -5.99 -6.96
CA MET A 331 -8.99 -4.57 -6.83
C MET A 331 -8.68 -3.93 -8.17
N VAL A 332 -7.85 -4.57 -9.00
CA VAL A 332 -7.56 -4.11 -10.37
C VAL A 332 -8.84 -4.00 -11.18
N ASP A 333 -9.66 -5.06 -11.15
CA ASP A 333 -10.94 -5.09 -11.84
C ASP A 333 -11.83 -3.92 -11.41
N MET A 334 -11.97 -3.67 -10.10
CA MET A 334 -12.76 -2.57 -9.60
C MET A 334 -12.20 -1.19 -10.00
N LEU A 335 -10.90 -0.96 -9.89
CA LEU A 335 -10.29 0.31 -10.28
C LEU A 335 -10.50 0.61 -11.77
N PHE A 336 -10.44 -0.38 -12.65
CA PHE A 336 -10.71 -0.19 -14.08
C PHE A 336 -12.17 0.13 -14.43
N THR A 337 -13.07 0.01 -13.46
CA THR A 337 -14.49 0.32 -13.65
C THR A 337 -14.91 1.66 -13.08
N LEU A 338 -13.95 2.42 -12.56
CA LEU A 338 -14.16 3.80 -12.13
C LEU A 338 -14.86 4.68 -13.19
N PRO A 339 -14.58 4.58 -14.51
CA PRO A 339 -15.29 5.39 -15.51
C PRO A 339 -16.79 5.11 -15.60
N LEU A 340 -17.25 3.91 -15.23
CA LEU A 340 -18.68 3.58 -15.25
C LEU A 340 -19.49 4.39 -14.24
N LEU A 341 -18.82 4.97 -13.24
CA LEU A 341 -19.44 5.91 -12.32
C LEU A 341 -19.91 7.20 -13.00
N ASP A 342 -19.46 7.49 -14.22
CA ASP A 342 -19.69 8.74 -14.96
C ASP A 342 -20.04 8.48 -16.44
N HIS A 343 -20.82 7.42 -16.69
CA HIS A 343 -21.32 7.00 -18.02
C HIS A 343 -20.26 6.60 -19.07
N ASN A 344 -18.99 6.57 -18.70
CA ASN A 344 -17.91 6.20 -19.60
C ASN A 344 -17.69 4.70 -19.66
N ALA A 345 -17.22 4.19 -20.80
CA ALA A 345 -16.87 2.78 -20.93
C ALA A 345 -15.79 2.39 -19.90
N GLU A 346 -15.87 1.17 -19.35
CA GLU A 346 -14.83 0.67 -18.44
C GLU A 346 -13.44 0.67 -19.10
N LEU A 347 -12.38 0.86 -18.32
CA LEU A 347 -11.00 0.86 -18.82
C LEU A 347 -10.54 -0.49 -19.38
N TYR A 348 -11.38 -1.55 -19.38
CA TYR A 348 -11.14 -2.81 -20.10
C TYR A 348 -11.62 -2.77 -21.56
N ALA A 349 -12.45 -1.82 -21.97
CA ALA A 349 -13.02 -1.82 -23.31
C ALA A 349 -11.91 -1.71 -24.39
N GLU A 350 -12.00 -2.57 -25.41
CA GLU A 350 -11.00 -2.71 -26.50
C GLU A 350 -10.86 -1.44 -27.36
N GLN A 351 -11.83 -0.53 -27.31
CA GLN A 351 -11.91 0.67 -28.16
C GLN A 351 -11.52 1.98 -27.44
N ILE A 352 -10.98 1.91 -26.22
CA ILE A 352 -10.58 3.12 -25.48
C ILE A 352 -9.25 3.64 -26.00
N ASP A 353 -9.27 4.89 -26.46
CA ASP A 353 -8.06 5.67 -26.68
C ASP A 353 -7.68 6.39 -25.39
N PHE A 354 -6.65 5.89 -24.70
CA PHE A 354 -6.16 6.49 -23.44
C PHE A 354 -5.51 7.87 -23.63
N GLY A 355 -5.28 8.31 -24.87
CA GLY A 355 -4.87 9.67 -25.20
C GLY A 355 -6.01 10.69 -25.14
N ALA A 356 -7.27 10.25 -25.00
CA ALA A 356 -8.40 11.15 -24.85
C ALA A 356 -8.43 11.75 -23.43
N ASP A 357 -8.58 13.08 -23.34
CA ASP A 357 -8.74 13.81 -22.08
C ASP A 357 -9.88 13.24 -21.20
N GLU A 358 -10.86 12.56 -21.82
CA GLU A 358 -12.00 11.90 -21.19
C GLU A 358 -11.66 10.71 -20.28
N TYR A 359 -10.53 10.02 -20.46
CA TYR A 359 -10.20 8.84 -19.63
C TYR A 359 -9.02 9.08 -18.69
N ARG A 360 -8.26 10.12 -18.97
CA ARG A 360 -7.02 10.43 -18.28
C ARG A 360 -7.22 10.67 -16.79
N HIS A 361 -8.26 11.39 -16.38
CA HIS A 361 -8.50 11.74 -14.99
C HIS A 361 -8.85 10.54 -14.10
N TYR A 362 -9.49 9.49 -14.63
CA TYR A 362 -9.73 8.26 -13.87
C TYR A 362 -8.40 7.56 -13.54
N VAL A 363 -7.50 7.47 -14.53
CA VAL A 363 -6.16 6.90 -14.37
C VAL A 363 -5.34 7.72 -13.38
N GLU A 364 -5.40 9.05 -13.50
CA GLU A 364 -4.75 9.97 -12.57
C GLU A 364 -5.29 9.81 -11.13
N ALA A 365 -6.60 9.64 -10.95
CA ALA A 365 -7.21 9.38 -9.64
C ALA A 365 -6.74 8.05 -9.05
N ILE A 366 -6.71 6.97 -9.85
CA ILE A 366 -6.26 5.64 -9.43
C ILE A 366 -4.81 5.71 -8.92
N PHE A 367 -3.88 6.22 -9.72
CA PHE A 367 -2.48 6.29 -9.31
C PHE A 367 -2.24 7.29 -8.19
N THR A 368 -2.98 8.41 -8.15
CA THR A 368 -2.89 9.36 -7.02
C THR A 368 -3.33 8.70 -5.72
N ALA A 369 -4.41 7.91 -5.71
CA ALA A 369 -4.85 7.16 -4.54
C ALA A 369 -3.82 6.12 -4.09
N ILE A 370 -3.27 5.33 -5.02
CA ILE A 370 -2.25 4.30 -4.74
C ILE A 370 -1.00 4.93 -4.12
N LEU A 371 -0.47 6.00 -4.73
CA LEU A 371 0.74 6.66 -4.26
C LEU A 371 0.51 7.38 -2.92
N SER A 372 -0.67 7.96 -2.73
CA SER A 372 -1.06 8.60 -1.47
C SER A 372 -1.27 7.57 -0.35
N ASP A 373 -1.80 6.38 -0.62
CA ASP A 373 -1.89 5.31 0.38
C ASP A 373 -0.51 4.77 0.75
N MET A 374 0.32 4.47 -0.26
CA MET A 374 1.69 4.00 -0.07
C MET A 374 2.53 4.96 0.79
N THR A 375 2.32 6.26 0.63
CA THR A 375 3.02 7.31 1.39
C THR A 375 2.25 7.77 2.63
N ARG A 376 1.17 7.10 3.02
CA ARG A 376 0.34 7.51 4.17
C ARG A 376 1.14 7.50 5.47
N ILE A 377 0.93 8.54 6.28
CA ILE A 377 1.46 8.66 7.64
C ILE A 377 0.34 8.32 8.62
N PRO A 378 0.57 7.51 9.68
CA PRO A 378 1.84 6.89 10.05
C PRO A 378 2.28 5.76 9.10
N ARG A 379 1.32 4.99 8.59
CA ARG A 379 1.58 3.83 7.73
C ARG A 379 0.57 3.72 6.61
N SER A 380 0.98 3.08 5.52
CA SER A 380 0.09 2.65 4.44
C SER A 380 -0.97 1.67 4.95
N ALA A 381 -2.11 1.60 4.26
CA ALA A 381 -3.15 0.62 4.62
C ALA A 381 -2.66 -0.81 4.36
N TYR A 382 -1.79 -0.98 3.36
CA TYR A 382 -1.25 -2.27 2.94
C TYR A 382 0.28 -2.30 2.86
N PRO A 383 0.90 -3.49 2.90
CA PRO A 383 2.34 -3.63 2.68
C PRO A 383 2.78 -3.00 1.35
N LEU A 384 3.99 -2.44 1.31
CA LEU A 384 4.54 -1.83 0.09
C LEU A 384 4.58 -2.81 -1.10
N ALA A 385 4.86 -4.09 -0.84
CA ALA A 385 4.85 -5.15 -1.86
C ALA A 385 3.46 -5.32 -2.53
N PHE A 386 2.38 -5.09 -1.80
CA PHE A 386 1.02 -5.12 -2.35
C PHE A 386 0.84 -3.97 -3.36
N HIS A 387 1.24 -2.75 -3.01
CA HIS A 387 1.17 -1.58 -3.91
C HIS A 387 2.00 -1.79 -5.18
N ALA A 388 3.21 -2.35 -5.05
CA ALA A 388 4.05 -2.69 -6.21
C ALA A 388 3.37 -3.73 -7.11
N SER A 389 2.69 -4.72 -6.52
CA SER A 389 1.95 -5.74 -7.27
C SER A 389 0.72 -5.16 -7.97
N LEU A 390 0.03 -4.20 -7.33
CA LEU A 390 -1.13 -3.49 -7.88
C LEU A 390 -0.73 -2.66 -9.10
N ILE A 391 0.32 -1.84 -8.97
CA ILE A 391 0.86 -1.06 -10.10
C ILE A 391 1.29 -1.99 -11.24
N THR A 392 2.01 -3.07 -10.93
CA THR A 392 2.44 -4.05 -11.93
C THR A 392 1.25 -4.67 -12.66
N SER A 393 0.20 -5.05 -11.93
CA SER A 393 -0.99 -5.68 -12.50
C SER A 393 -1.77 -4.71 -13.38
N LEU A 394 -1.98 -3.46 -12.93
CA LEU A 394 -2.62 -2.41 -13.74
C LEU A 394 -1.88 -2.19 -15.07
N LEU A 395 -0.56 -2.06 -15.02
CA LEU A 395 0.26 -1.81 -16.21
C LEU A 395 0.42 -3.05 -17.11
N THR A 396 0.32 -4.25 -16.55
CA THR A 396 0.33 -5.50 -17.33
C THR A 396 -0.99 -5.71 -18.06
N ASP A 397 -2.11 -5.45 -17.39
CA ASP A 397 -3.45 -5.59 -17.96
C ASP A 397 -3.73 -4.49 -19.01
N ARG A 398 -3.21 -3.27 -18.80
CA ARG A 398 -3.34 -2.12 -19.73
C ARG A 398 -1.99 -1.42 -19.95
N PRO A 399 -1.15 -1.94 -20.88
CA PRO A 399 0.14 -1.35 -21.29
C PRO A 399 0.13 0.13 -21.62
N GLU A 400 -0.98 0.62 -22.16
CA GLU A 400 -1.14 2.00 -22.61
C GLU A 400 -1.08 3.00 -21.45
N LEU A 401 -1.32 2.54 -20.22
CA LEU A 401 -1.23 3.36 -19.01
C LEU A 401 0.20 3.76 -18.63
N ILE A 402 1.22 3.14 -19.24
CA ILE A 402 2.63 3.38 -18.94
C ILE A 402 3.00 4.86 -19.12
N GLU A 403 2.49 5.54 -20.15
CA GLU A 403 2.83 6.95 -20.39
C GLU A 403 2.29 7.87 -19.30
N ILE A 404 1.07 7.60 -18.83
CA ILE A 404 0.45 8.35 -17.72
C ILE A 404 1.25 8.07 -16.45
N TYR A 405 1.52 6.81 -16.15
CA TYR A 405 2.32 6.40 -15.00
C TYR A 405 3.73 7.03 -15.00
N GLN A 406 4.43 7.07 -16.13
CA GLN A 406 5.70 7.77 -16.27
C GLN A 406 5.58 9.24 -15.89
N SER A 407 4.58 9.94 -16.45
CA SER A 407 4.33 11.34 -16.13
C SER A 407 4.09 11.57 -14.63
N ILE A 408 3.48 10.60 -13.95
CA ILE A 408 3.25 10.64 -12.50
C ILE A 408 4.55 10.55 -11.73
N VAL A 409 5.36 9.54 -12.07
CA VAL A 409 6.65 9.32 -11.43
C VAL A 409 7.55 10.53 -11.64
N ASP A 410 7.60 11.08 -12.86
CA ASP A 410 8.44 12.25 -13.16
C ASP A 410 8.03 13.48 -12.37
N LYS A 411 6.72 13.75 -12.21
CA LYS A 411 6.25 14.84 -11.35
C LYS A 411 6.66 14.64 -9.90
N LEU A 412 6.53 13.41 -9.40
CA LEU A 412 6.89 13.07 -8.04
C LEU A 412 8.40 13.22 -7.79
N VAL A 413 9.24 12.78 -8.73
CA VAL A 413 10.71 12.91 -8.66
C VAL A 413 11.17 14.36 -8.84
N ASN A 414 10.45 15.16 -9.61
CA ASN A 414 10.80 16.57 -9.80
C ASN A 414 10.28 17.48 -8.66
N ASN A 415 9.27 17.04 -7.90
CA ASN A 415 8.68 17.78 -6.78
C ASN A 415 9.12 17.24 -5.40
N LEU A 416 10.41 16.94 -5.22
CA LEU A 416 10.97 16.35 -3.99
C LEU A 416 11.11 17.33 -2.81
N SER A 417 10.05 18.09 -2.50
CA SER A 417 9.80 18.60 -1.14
C SER A 417 9.36 17.48 -0.17
N LEU A 418 9.24 16.24 -0.68
CA LEU A 418 8.92 15.03 0.07
C LEU A 418 9.84 14.81 1.28
N ASP A 419 9.21 14.39 2.38
CA ASP A 419 9.90 13.85 3.55
C ASP A 419 10.72 12.60 3.15
N PHE A 420 11.95 12.48 3.65
CA PHE A 420 12.82 11.34 3.34
C PHE A 420 12.26 10.00 3.80
N CYS A 421 11.34 9.97 4.78
CA CYS A 421 10.65 8.73 5.11
C CYS A 421 9.82 8.19 3.92
N LEU A 422 9.18 9.10 3.16
CA LEU A 422 8.31 8.75 2.04
C LEU A 422 9.12 8.40 0.80
N PHE A 423 10.24 9.09 0.61
CA PHE A 423 11.23 8.80 -0.44
C PHE A 423 11.56 7.31 -0.52
N ARG A 424 11.84 6.68 0.62
CA ARG A 424 12.23 5.27 0.67
C ARG A 424 11.10 4.35 0.19
N ARG A 425 9.88 4.58 0.67
CA ARG A 425 8.69 3.79 0.27
C ARG A 425 8.46 3.86 -1.24
N ILE A 426 8.60 5.05 -1.81
CA ILE A 426 8.48 5.29 -3.25
C ILE A 426 9.56 4.50 -4.01
N VAL A 427 10.84 4.61 -3.61
CA VAL A 427 11.95 3.88 -4.24
C VAL A 427 11.68 2.37 -4.26
N LEU A 428 11.26 1.79 -3.12
CA LEU A 428 10.98 0.36 -3.00
C LEU A 428 9.86 -0.10 -3.93
N VAL A 429 8.74 0.62 -3.95
CA VAL A 429 7.58 0.25 -4.77
C VAL A 429 7.87 0.42 -6.25
N LEU A 430 8.48 1.53 -6.66
CA LEU A 430 8.79 1.79 -8.06
C LEU A 430 9.84 0.83 -8.61
N SER A 431 10.91 0.55 -7.87
CA SER A 431 11.96 -0.39 -8.30
C SER A 431 11.42 -1.82 -8.42
N HIS A 432 10.55 -2.24 -7.48
CA HIS A 432 9.90 -3.55 -7.55
C HIS A 432 8.90 -3.63 -8.72
N ALA A 433 8.10 -2.60 -8.95
CA ALA A 433 7.21 -2.54 -10.11
C ALA A 433 8.00 -2.58 -11.43
N PHE A 434 9.07 -1.78 -11.54
CA PHE A 434 9.98 -1.76 -12.70
C PHE A 434 10.50 -3.17 -13.04
N CYS A 435 11.05 -3.87 -12.04
CA CYS A 435 11.64 -5.20 -12.22
C CYS A 435 10.62 -6.28 -12.61
N ASN A 436 9.35 -6.11 -12.28
CA ASN A 436 8.29 -7.06 -12.63
C ASN A 436 7.67 -6.75 -13.99
N ILE A 437 7.51 -5.47 -14.35
CA ILE A 437 7.02 -5.05 -15.67
C ILE A 437 7.99 -5.51 -16.77
N GLY A 438 9.31 -5.37 -16.57
CA GLY A 438 10.31 -5.79 -17.55
C GLY A 438 10.37 -7.30 -17.86
N LYS A 439 9.70 -8.14 -17.04
CA LYS A 439 9.53 -9.58 -17.30
C LYS A 439 8.29 -9.89 -18.13
N SER A 440 7.32 -8.97 -18.18
CA SER A 440 6.18 -9.07 -19.08
C SER A 440 6.63 -8.77 -20.51
N GLN A 441 5.82 -9.11 -21.53
CA GLN A 441 6.17 -8.85 -22.93
C GLN A 441 6.24 -7.34 -23.29
N LEU A 442 6.07 -6.46 -22.30
CA LEU A 442 6.13 -5.02 -22.41
C LEU A 442 7.58 -4.55 -22.55
N ARG A 443 8.01 -4.40 -23.81
CA ARG A 443 9.32 -3.82 -24.17
C ARG A 443 9.39 -2.29 -24.00
N VAL A 444 8.49 -1.69 -23.23
CA VAL A 444 8.51 -0.24 -22.98
C VAL A 444 9.08 -0.03 -21.59
N PRO A 445 10.22 0.68 -21.45
CA PRO A 445 10.76 1.00 -20.13
C PRO A 445 9.72 1.86 -19.41
N PRO A 446 9.32 1.53 -18.17
CA PRO A 446 8.29 2.29 -17.46
C PRO A 446 8.80 3.65 -16.94
N LEU A 447 9.96 4.13 -17.43
CA LEU A 447 10.62 5.36 -17.00
C LEU A 447 11.23 6.12 -18.19
N ARG A 448 11.25 7.46 -18.08
CA ARG A 448 11.88 8.37 -19.04
C ARG A 448 13.28 8.74 -18.58
N TRP A 449 14.26 7.91 -18.92
CA TRP A 449 15.65 8.10 -18.48
C TRP A 449 16.24 9.47 -18.83
N ASP A 450 15.84 10.04 -19.97
CA ASP A 450 16.32 11.36 -20.42
C ASP A 450 15.97 12.47 -19.43
N ASP A 451 14.81 12.39 -18.77
CA ASP A 451 14.36 13.37 -17.78
C ASP A 451 15.20 13.33 -16.50
N TRP A 452 15.86 12.20 -16.23
CA TRP A 452 16.64 11.96 -15.01
C TRP A 452 18.15 12.14 -15.20
N LYS A 453 18.61 12.19 -16.46
CA LYS A 453 20.02 12.26 -16.83
C LYS A 453 20.77 13.43 -16.19
N GLY A 454 20.13 14.61 -16.16
CA GLY A 454 20.73 15.80 -15.53
C GLY A 454 20.98 15.64 -14.03
N ALA A 455 20.07 14.97 -13.32
CA ALA A 455 20.21 14.73 -11.88
C ALA A 455 21.21 13.60 -11.57
N ALA A 456 21.27 12.57 -12.42
CA ALA A 456 22.21 11.45 -12.28
C ALA A 456 23.69 11.89 -12.38
N GLN A 457 23.98 12.95 -13.13
CA GLN A 457 25.34 13.45 -13.38
C GLN A 457 25.86 14.43 -12.32
N ILE A 458 25.05 14.79 -11.31
CA ILE A 458 25.47 15.69 -10.23
C ILE A 458 26.58 15.02 -9.41
N GLU A 459 27.74 15.65 -9.24
CA GLU A 459 28.85 15.02 -8.52
C GLU A 459 28.56 14.85 -7.01
N SER A 460 27.89 15.79 -6.36
CA SER A 460 27.58 15.72 -4.93
C SER A 460 26.31 14.94 -4.62
N ASN A 461 26.31 14.22 -3.49
CA ASN A 461 25.11 13.55 -2.93
C ASN A 461 24.21 14.53 -2.15
N SER A 462 24.34 15.83 -2.38
CA SER A 462 23.54 16.86 -1.72
C SER A 462 22.21 17.14 -2.44
N ASP A 463 22.01 16.63 -3.66
CA ASP A 463 20.73 16.72 -4.38
C ASP A 463 19.88 15.45 -4.10
N ALA A 464 18.66 15.65 -3.59
CA ALA A 464 17.73 14.57 -3.28
C ALA A 464 17.32 13.75 -4.51
N ARG A 465 17.30 14.34 -5.71
CA ARG A 465 17.02 13.62 -6.96
C ARG A 465 18.12 12.64 -7.31
N LYS A 466 19.40 13.03 -7.12
CA LYS A 466 20.53 12.13 -7.35
C LYS A 466 20.44 10.93 -6.41
N LEU A 467 20.21 11.18 -5.10
CA LEU A 467 20.01 10.08 -4.15
C LEU A 467 18.81 9.22 -4.51
N PHE A 468 17.71 9.81 -5.00
CA PHE A 468 16.54 9.06 -5.45
C PHE A 468 16.90 8.08 -6.54
N ILE A 469 17.51 8.59 -7.61
CA ILE A 469 17.89 7.80 -8.78
C ILE A 469 18.92 6.74 -8.38
N GLN A 470 19.91 7.10 -7.55
CA GLN A 470 20.90 6.15 -7.03
C GLN A 470 20.21 5.03 -6.24
N SER A 471 19.37 5.37 -5.26
CA SER A 471 18.62 4.39 -4.46
C SER A 471 17.77 3.47 -5.33
N PHE A 472 17.08 4.05 -6.32
CA PHE A 472 16.27 3.32 -7.27
C PHE A 472 17.10 2.33 -8.08
N MET A 473 18.23 2.77 -8.66
CA MET A 473 19.13 1.93 -9.45
C MET A 473 19.76 0.81 -8.62
N GLU A 474 20.16 1.09 -7.38
CA GLU A 474 20.64 0.09 -6.42
C GLU A 474 19.57 -0.99 -6.19
N HIS A 475 18.32 -0.60 -5.89
CA HIS A 475 17.23 -1.57 -5.68
C HIS A 475 16.87 -2.37 -6.94
N VAL A 476 16.88 -1.74 -8.11
CA VAL A 476 16.67 -2.42 -9.38
C VAL A 476 17.74 -3.50 -9.60
N SER A 477 19.00 -3.23 -9.25
CA SER A 477 20.08 -4.21 -9.34
C SER A 477 19.93 -5.38 -8.36
N LEU A 478 19.22 -5.18 -7.23
CA LEU A 478 18.98 -6.19 -6.21
C LEU A 478 17.77 -7.08 -6.52
N PHE A 479 16.67 -6.49 -7.02
CA PHE A 479 15.43 -7.23 -7.27
C PHE A 479 15.42 -8.01 -8.59
N GLY A 480 16.25 -7.60 -9.55
CA GLY A 480 16.31 -8.22 -10.86
C GLY A 480 17.69 -8.77 -11.22
N ASN A 481 17.78 -9.43 -12.36
CA ASN A 481 19.07 -9.82 -12.92
C ASN A 481 19.70 -8.57 -13.56
N TRP A 482 20.69 -7.97 -12.89
CA TRP A 482 21.36 -6.76 -13.37
C TRP A 482 21.85 -6.89 -14.81
N GLU A 483 22.41 -8.04 -15.22
CA GLU A 483 22.90 -8.25 -16.59
C GLU A 483 21.78 -8.25 -17.64
N VAL A 484 20.54 -8.54 -17.24
CA VAL A 484 19.36 -8.41 -18.09
C VAL A 484 18.89 -6.96 -18.11
N ILE A 485 18.73 -6.36 -16.94
CA ILE A 485 18.17 -4.99 -16.80
C ILE A 485 19.09 -3.93 -17.39
N LYS A 486 20.41 -4.09 -17.24
CA LYS A 486 21.43 -3.18 -17.74
C LYS A 486 21.26 -2.88 -19.25
N LYS A 487 20.66 -3.80 -20.01
CA LYS A 487 20.39 -3.63 -21.45
C LYS A 487 19.34 -2.54 -21.74
N ASP A 488 18.45 -2.28 -20.80
CA ASP A 488 17.34 -1.33 -20.92
C ASP A 488 17.61 -0.01 -20.18
N VAL A 489 18.81 0.12 -19.58
CA VAL A 489 19.27 1.28 -18.81
C VAL A 489 20.42 1.97 -19.57
N PRO A 490 20.41 3.31 -19.73
CA PRO A 490 21.53 4.02 -20.36
C PRO A 490 22.83 3.91 -19.56
N GLU A 491 23.97 3.84 -20.25
CA GLU A 491 25.28 3.57 -19.64
C GLU A 491 25.68 4.57 -18.53
N GLU A 492 25.19 5.79 -18.64
CA GLU A 492 25.46 6.89 -17.72
C GLU A 492 24.85 6.67 -16.32
N PHE A 493 23.87 5.77 -16.20
CA PHE A 493 23.31 5.35 -14.90
C PHE A 493 24.06 4.15 -14.31
N TYR A 494 24.96 3.50 -15.03
CA TYR A 494 25.68 2.31 -14.52
C TYR A 494 26.57 2.64 -13.33
N ASN A 495 27.13 3.86 -13.31
CA ASN A 495 27.99 4.33 -12.23
C ASN A 495 27.23 4.63 -10.93
N LEU A 496 25.90 4.65 -10.98
CA LEU A 496 25.05 4.83 -9.79
C LEU A 496 24.77 3.51 -9.08
N VAL A 497 24.99 2.36 -9.74
CA VAL A 497 24.89 1.07 -9.08
C VAL A 497 26.20 0.79 -8.37
N TYR A 498 26.11 0.34 -7.12
CA TYR A 498 27.27 -0.10 -6.37
C TYR A 498 27.98 -1.24 -7.11
N ASN A 499 29.13 -0.94 -7.72
CA ASN A 499 29.83 -1.87 -8.58
C ASN A 499 30.36 -3.05 -7.76
N THR A 500 30.00 -4.28 -8.16
CA THR A 500 30.43 -5.55 -7.54
C THR A 500 31.88 -5.91 -7.82
N ASN A 501 32.70 -4.98 -8.31
CA ASN A 501 34.13 -5.20 -8.49
C ASN A 501 34.82 -5.20 -7.12
N GLN A 502 34.54 -6.22 -6.30
CA GLN A 502 35.54 -6.72 -5.39
C GLN A 502 36.72 -7.07 -6.29
N GLY A 503 37.80 -6.27 -6.24
CA GLY A 503 39.03 -6.59 -6.94
C GLY A 503 39.46 -8.02 -6.61
N GLU A 504 40.32 -8.61 -7.44
CA GLU A 504 40.81 -9.96 -7.14
C GLU A 504 41.27 -10.04 -5.67
N PRO A 505 40.78 -11.04 -4.90
CA PRO A 505 41.17 -11.16 -3.50
C PRO A 505 42.69 -11.30 -3.42
N ASP A 506 43.27 -10.60 -2.45
CA ASP A 506 44.71 -10.62 -2.19
C ASP A 506 45.21 -12.06 -2.03
N ASN A 507 46.46 -12.33 -2.43
CA ASN A 507 47.07 -13.65 -2.35
C ASN A 507 47.06 -14.18 -0.90
N ASP A 508 47.16 -13.31 0.09
CA ASP A 508 47.05 -13.69 1.51
C ASP A 508 45.64 -14.18 1.87
N ILE A 509 44.59 -13.56 1.33
CA ILE A 509 43.20 -14.00 1.52
C ILE A 509 42.97 -15.37 0.87
N LYS A 510 43.44 -15.55 -0.38
CA LYS A 510 43.34 -16.84 -1.11
C LYS A 510 44.08 -17.96 -0.38
N THR A 511 45.27 -17.66 0.15
CA THR A 511 46.09 -18.62 0.91
C THR A 511 45.41 -19.01 2.21
N LEU A 512 44.88 -18.05 2.96
CA LEU A 512 44.19 -18.31 4.22
C LEU A 512 42.88 -19.07 4.00
N HIS A 513 42.12 -18.74 2.96
CA HIS A 513 40.89 -19.46 2.61
C HIS A 513 41.17 -20.94 2.34
N THR A 514 42.20 -21.24 1.52
CA THR A 514 42.60 -22.62 1.23
C THR A 514 42.95 -23.38 2.52
N LYS A 515 43.67 -22.72 3.45
CA LYS A 515 44.04 -23.32 4.74
C LYS A 515 42.83 -23.59 5.65
N ILE A 516 41.84 -22.69 5.66
CA ILE A 516 40.58 -22.88 6.39
C ILE A 516 39.84 -24.13 5.87
N GLU A 517 39.89 -24.40 4.57
CA GLU A 517 39.26 -25.59 3.98
C GLU A 517 40.03 -26.89 4.22
N THR A 518 41.36 -26.84 4.38
CA THR A 518 42.21 -28.03 4.38
C THR A 518 42.87 -28.41 5.71
N ALA A 519 43.27 -27.44 6.55
CA ALA A 519 44.11 -27.71 7.73
C ALA A 519 43.98 -26.64 8.84
N MET A 520 43.15 -26.88 9.85
CA MET A 520 42.92 -25.94 10.96
C MET A 520 44.17 -25.58 11.77
N GLU A 521 45.09 -26.53 12.00
CA GLU A 521 46.33 -26.24 12.75
C GLU A 521 47.24 -25.22 12.03
N GLU A 522 47.18 -25.16 10.70
CA GLU A 522 47.93 -24.16 9.92
C GLU A 522 47.28 -22.78 9.94
N VAL A 523 45.98 -22.71 10.22
CA VAL A 523 45.22 -21.46 10.36
C VAL A 523 45.66 -20.74 11.62
N GLU A 524 45.74 -21.41 12.78
CA GLU A 524 46.18 -20.80 14.04
C GLU A 524 47.61 -20.24 13.96
N LYS A 525 48.51 -20.99 13.32
CA LYS A 525 49.89 -20.55 13.08
C LYS A 525 49.93 -19.31 12.17
N TYR A 526 49.19 -19.33 11.07
CA TYR A 526 49.12 -18.23 10.13
C TYR A 526 48.50 -16.97 10.76
N ILE A 527 47.49 -17.15 11.60
CA ILE A 527 46.86 -16.09 12.38
C ILE A 527 47.87 -15.47 13.35
N THR A 528 48.60 -16.29 14.12
CA THR A 528 49.61 -15.81 15.09
C THR A 528 50.72 -15.01 14.39
N GLU A 529 51.19 -15.50 13.25
CA GLU A 529 52.22 -14.82 12.44
C GLU A 529 51.73 -13.49 11.85
N ASN A 530 50.46 -13.39 11.46
CA ASN A 530 49.90 -12.15 10.93
C ASN A 530 49.54 -11.15 12.03
N THR A 531 49.09 -11.60 13.20
CA THR A 531 48.80 -10.71 14.34
C THR A 531 50.04 -9.94 14.77
N ALA A 532 51.22 -10.57 14.69
CA ALA A 532 52.50 -9.90 14.94
C ALA A 532 52.88 -8.86 13.86
N LYS A 533 52.34 -8.95 12.64
CA LYS A 533 52.67 -8.09 11.49
C LYS A 533 51.71 -6.92 11.29
N ILE A 534 50.41 -7.21 11.33
CA ILE A 534 49.32 -6.27 10.97
C ILE A 534 48.39 -5.96 12.15
N GLY A 535 48.71 -6.46 13.34
CA GLY A 535 47.92 -6.29 14.56
C GLY A 535 46.67 -7.17 14.59
N GLU A 536 46.03 -7.25 15.76
CA GLU A 536 44.84 -8.09 15.96
C GLU A 536 43.66 -7.68 15.06
N ALA A 537 43.38 -6.39 14.91
CA ALA A 537 42.31 -5.89 14.05
C ALA A 537 42.54 -6.23 12.56
N GLY A 538 43.77 -6.09 12.08
CA GLY A 538 44.15 -6.44 10.71
C GLY A 538 44.02 -7.94 10.43
N THR A 539 44.48 -8.78 11.36
CA THR A 539 44.33 -10.25 11.25
C THR A 539 42.88 -10.67 11.27
N LEU A 540 42.07 -10.04 12.10
CA LEU A 540 40.64 -10.31 12.20
C LEU A 540 39.92 -9.99 10.88
N ALA A 541 40.22 -8.83 10.30
CA ALA A 541 39.68 -8.45 9.01
C ALA A 541 40.11 -9.42 7.89
N LEU A 542 41.37 -9.86 7.92
CA LEU A 542 41.91 -10.84 6.97
C LEU A 542 41.22 -12.20 7.10
N LEU A 543 41.01 -12.66 8.34
CA LEU A 543 40.35 -13.93 8.65
C LEU A 543 38.90 -13.93 8.15
N LEU A 544 38.12 -12.89 8.46
CA LEU A 544 36.74 -12.78 8.01
C LEU A 544 36.64 -12.71 6.48
N LYS A 545 37.52 -11.93 5.82
CA LYS A 545 37.60 -11.88 4.34
C LYS A 545 37.88 -13.26 3.75
N ALA A 546 38.74 -14.05 4.39
CA ALA A 546 39.02 -15.42 3.96
C ALA A 546 37.83 -16.37 4.22
N ILE A 547 37.18 -16.28 5.38
CA ILE A 547 35.99 -17.09 5.71
C ILE A 547 34.85 -16.85 4.72
N PHE A 548 34.56 -15.58 4.40
CA PHE A 548 33.46 -15.21 3.51
C PHE A 548 33.84 -15.15 2.02
N MET A 549 35.05 -15.59 1.65
CA MET A 549 35.50 -15.55 0.26
C MET A 549 34.57 -16.38 -0.64
N GLY A 550 34.08 -15.77 -1.73
CA GLY A 550 33.22 -16.44 -2.71
C GLY A 550 31.77 -16.67 -2.27
N ILE A 551 31.35 -16.14 -1.11
CA ILE A 551 29.98 -16.28 -0.63
C ILE A 551 29.06 -15.25 -1.30
N THR A 552 27.96 -15.73 -1.88
CA THR A 552 27.00 -14.91 -2.64
C THR A 552 25.57 -15.02 -2.14
N SER A 553 25.31 -15.79 -1.07
CA SER A 553 23.97 -15.92 -0.48
C SER A 553 24.06 -15.94 1.05
N GLY A 554 23.00 -15.45 1.70
CA GLY A 554 22.98 -15.42 3.16
C GLY A 554 22.83 -16.80 3.81
N GLU A 555 22.20 -17.77 3.14
CA GLU A 555 22.21 -19.16 3.59
C GLU A 555 23.63 -19.73 3.61
N ALA A 556 24.42 -19.49 2.55
CA ALA A 556 25.82 -19.90 2.51
C ALA A 556 26.64 -19.16 3.59
N ALA A 557 26.42 -17.85 3.76
CA ALA A 557 27.08 -17.06 4.80
C ALA A 557 26.82 -17.63 6.20
N ILE A 558 25.55 -17.87 6.55
CA ILE A 558 25.15 -18.43 7.85
C ILE A 558 25.71 -19.84 8.05
N LYS A 559 25.68 -20.69 7.01
CA LYS A 559 26.25 -22.04 7.07
C LYS A 559 27.76 -21.98 7.33
N THR A 560 28.47 -21.06 6.67
CA THR A 560 29.90 -20.86 6.87
C THR A 560 30.20 -20.37 8.28
N ILE A 561 29.42 -19.41 8.81
CA ILE A 561 29.56 -18.96 10.21
C ILE A 561 29.40 -20.14 11.18
N LYS A 562 28.40 -21.00 10.96
CA LYS A 562 28.17 -22.20 11.80
C LYS A 562 29.33 -23.19 11.73
N LEU A 563 29.87 -23.44 10.53
CA LEU A 563 31.01 -24.33 10.34
C LEU A 563 32.28 -23.80 11.00
N GLN A 564 32.50 -22.49 10.92
CA GLN A 564 33.67 -21.81 11.47
C GLN A 564 33.42 -21.24 12.86
N ASN A 565 32.36 -21.67 13.55
CA ASN A 565 31.93 -21.08 14.81
C ASN A 565 33.05 -21.08 15.87
N ASN A 566 33.76 -22.19 16.02
CA ASN A 566 34.84 -22.27 17.03
C ASN A 566 35.95 -21.27 16.70
N LEU A 567 36.38 -21.17 15.44
CA LEU A 567 37.41 -20.24 15.00
C LEU A 567 36.99 -18.78 15.19
N ILE A 568 35.73 -18.46 14.91
CA ILE A 568 35.15 -17.14 15.15
C ILE A 568 35.13 -16.90 16.68
N MET A 569 34.52 -17.79 17.45
CA MET A 569 34.38 -17.61 18.90
C MET A 569 35.71 -17.54 19.64
N ASP A 570 36.71 -18.33 19.27
CA ASP A 570 38.03 -18.32 19.90
C ASP A 570 38.76 -16.98 19.70
N TYR A 571 38.43 -16.25 18.63
CA TYR A 571 38.97 -14.91 18.34
C TYR A 571 38.08 -13.77 18.87
N PHE A 572 36.76 -13.99 18.93
CA PHE A 572 35.77 -12.95 19.25
C PHE A 572 35.29 -12.95 20.70
N LYS A 573 35.20 -14.10 21.37
CA LYS A 573 34.83 -14.17 22.80
C LYS A 573 36.02 -13.79 23.69
N SER A 574 36.08 -12.52 24.07
CA SER A 574 36.68 -12.13 25.34
C SER A 574 35.68 -11.23 26.07
N ASP A 575 35.47 -11.48 27.36
CA ASP A 575 34.43 -10.85 28.20
C ASP A 575 34.56 -9.31 28.36
N THR A 576 35.42 -8.61 27.60
CA THR A 576 35.89 -7.25 27.94
C THR A 576 36.23 -6.29 26.78
N GLN A 577 36.05 -6.61 25.49
CA GLN A 577 36.54 -5.73 24.40
C GLN A 577 35.51 -5.39 23.30
N ASP A 578 34.86 -4.23 23.45
CA ASP A 578 33.86 -3.63 22.54
C ASP A 578 34.37 -3.45 21.09
N TRP A 579 35.66 -3.20 20.89
CA TRP A 579 36.23 -2.93 19.56
C TRP A 579 36.21 -4.13 18.61
N ARG A 580 36.22 -5.38 19.13
CA ARG A 580 36.21 -6.60 18.27
C ARG A 580 34.84 -6.81 17.63
N ALA A 581 33.77 -6.54 18.36
CA ALA A 581 32.40 -6.60 17.84
C ALA A 581 32.20 -5.52 16.76
N GLN A 582 32.68 -4.30 16.99
CA GLN A 582 32.66 -3.23 15.98
C GLN A 582 33.49 -3.60 14.73
N GLN A 583 34.69 -4.16 14.90
CA GLN A 583 35.52 -4.64 13.78
C GLN A 583 34.85 -5.78 13.01
N LEU A 584 34.09 -6.65 13.68
CA LEU A 584 33.30 -7.70 13.04
C LEU A 584 32.25 -7.07 12.10
N VAL A 585 31.44 -6.15 12.62
CA VAL A 585 30.40 -5.45 11.85
C VAL A 585 31.03 -4.69 10.69
N ASP A 586 32.10 -3.95 10.93
CA ASP A 586 32.79 -3.17 9.89
C ASP A 586 33.35 -4.06 8.76
N THR A 587 33.98 -5.17 9.12
CA THR A 587 34.54 -6.08 8.11
C THR A 587 33.45 -6.73 7.28
N VAL A 588 32.37 -7.19 7.93
CA VAL A 588 31.22 -7.81 7.24
C VAL A 588 30.49 -6.79 6.37
N TYR A 589 30.35 -5.54 6.82
CA TYR A 589 29.85 -4.45 5.99
C TYR A 589 30.72 -4.28 4.75
N ASN A 590 32.04 -4.20 4.90
CA ASN A 590 32.95 -4.02 3.78
C ASN A 590 32.94 -5.20 2.79
N ILE A 591 32.67 -6.42 3.25
CA ILE A 591 32.50 -7.60 2.40
C ILE A 591 31.14 -7.56 1.67
N PHE A 592 30.04 -7.28 2.38
CA PHE A 592 28.68 -7.48 1.88
C PHE A 592 27.91 -6.17 1.60
N LYS A 593 28.52 -4.99 1.61
CA LYS A 593 27.81 -3.72 1.30
C LYS A 593 27.17 -3.67 -0.08
N ALA A 594 27.69 -4.45 -1.04
CA ALA A 594 27.08 -4.64 -2.37
C ALA A 594 25.96 -5.70 -2.38
N GLN A 595 25.73 -6.37 -1.26
CA GLN A 595 24.73 -7.42 -1.04
C GLN A 595 23.96 -7.15 0.27
N PRO A 596 23.20 -6.03 0.36
CA PRO A 596 22.56 -5.59 1.60
C PRO A 596 21.66 -6.66 2.23
N THR A 597 21.00 -7.51 1.44
CA THR A 597 20.21 -8.63 1.99
C THR A 597 21.07 -9.66 2.73
N VAL A 598 22.24 -10.00 2.19
CA VAL A 598 23.19 -10.92 2.83
C VAL A 598 23.76 -10.27 4.09
N LEU A 599 24.13 -8.99 3.98
CA LEU A 599 24.64 -8.20 5.10
C LEU A 599 23.64 -8.14 6.27
N SER A 600 22.37 -7.83 6.03
CA SER A 600 21.32 -7.84 7.06
C SER A 600 21.21 -9.21 7.73
N GLN A 601 21.17 -10.29 6.95
CA GLN A 601 21.05 -11.66 7.49
C GLN A 601 22.24 -12.04 8.37
N VAL A 602 23.46 -11.66 7.98
CA VAL A 602 24.67 -11.92 8.76
C VAL A 602 24.69 -11.10 10.06
N ILE A 603 24.34 -9.82 10.01
CA ILE A 603 24.30 -8.96 11.21
C ILE A 603 23.23 -9.47 12.19
N VAL A 604 22.01 -9.76 11.72
CA VAL A 604 20.94 -10.35 12.55
C VAL A 604 21.39 -11.66 13.18
N TYR A 605 22.09 -12.51 12.42
CA TYR A 605 22.65 -13.74 12.96
C TYR A 605 23.69 -13.47 14.06
N PHE A 606 24.57 -12.50 13.87
CA PHE A 606 25.55 -12.14 14.90
C PHE A 606 24.92 -11.60 16.18
N ILE A 607 23.84 -10.83 16.07
CA ILE A 607 23.11 -10.29 17.22
C ILE A 607 22.38 -11.39 17.97
N ASN A 608 21.62 -12.24 17.26
CA ASN A 608 20.84 -13.31 17.88
C ASN A 608 21.67 -14.42 18.57
N TYR A 609 22.97 -14.46 18.30
CA TYR A 609 23.90 -15.45 18.88
C TYR A 609 25.02 -14.80 19.70
N ASP A 610 24.83 -13.55 20.14
CA ASP A 610 25.72 -12.81 21.03
C ASP A 610 27.17 -12.62 20.52
N TYR A 611 27.38 -12.61 19.20
CA TYR A 611 28.66 -12.20 18.61
C TYR A 611 28.82 -10.68 18.61
N VAL A 612 27.69 -9.96 18.50
CA VAL A 612 27.57 -8.51 18.45
C VAL A 612 26.37 -8.14 19.31
N ARG A 613 26.47 -7.15 20.20
CA ARG A 613 25.30 -6.63 20.92
C ARG A 613 24.63 -5.54 20.09
N ASP A 614 23.35 -5.26 20.35
CA ASP A 614 22.62 -4.13 19.75
C ASP A 614 23.42 -2.82 19.85
N LYS A 615 24.06 -2.62 21.01
CA LYS A 615 24.98 -1.50 21.27
C LYS A 615 26.13 -1.42 20.28
N ASP A 616 26.81 -2.54 20.05
CA ASP A 616 28.00 -2.55 19.18
C ASP A 616 27.62 -2.20 17.74
N PHE A 617 26.42 -2.61 17.30
CA PHE A 617 25.87 -2.25 16.00
C PHE A 617 25.51 -0.76 15.91
N PHE A 618 24.84 -0.19 16.92
CA PHE A 618 24.52 1.24 16.94
C PHE A 618 25.77 2.12 17.03
N ASP A 619 26.72 1.74 17.89
CA ASP A 619 28.00 2.44 18.04
C ASP A 619 28.76 2.44 16.71
N TRP A 620 28.78 1.31 15.99
CA TRP A 620 29.38 1.23 14.67
C TRP A 620 28.66 2.12 13.63
N LEU A 621 27.33 2.16 13.64
CA LEU A 621 26.55 2.88 12.63
C LEU A 621 26.59 4.41 12.82
N PHE A 622 26.53 4.88 14.07
CA PHE A 622 26.44 6.29 14.42
C PHE A 622 27.75 6.87 14.98
N GLU A 623 28.88 6.20 14.75
CA GLU A 623 30.20 6.67 15.15
C GLU A 623 30.50 8.09 14.62
N GLU A 624 31.28 8.87 15.36
CA GLU A 624 31.64 10.26 15.02
C GLU A 624 32.72 10.37 13.91
N THR A 625 32.87 9.35 13.07
CA THR A 625 33.89 9.31 12.00
C THR A 625 33.34 9.81 10.67
N ASP A 626 34.20 10.37 9.81
CA ASP A 626 33.83 10.75 8.44
C ASP A 626 33.33 9.55 7.62
N GLU A 627 33.87 8.37 7.90
CA GLU A 627 33.45 7.11 7.27
C GLU A 627 32.04 6.71 7.71
N ALA A 628 31.69 6.82 9.00
CA ALA A 628 30.32 6.61 9.47
C ALA A 628 29.33 7.60 8.84
N LYS A 629 29.69 8.89 8.83
CA LYS A 629 28.89 9.94 8.18
C LYS A 629 28.69 9.65 6.69
N ALA A 630 29.70 9.15 6.00
CA ALA A 630 29.59 8.70 4.61
C ALA A 630 28.70 7.46 4.45
N ARG A 631 28.74 6.50 5.38
CA ARG A 631 27.87 5.31 5.39
C ARG A 631 26.39 5.68 5.53
N LEU A 632 26.06 6.69 6.33
CA LEU A 632 24.70 7.19 6.51
C LEU A 632 24.13 7.93 5.27
N LEU A 633 25.00 8.32 4.33
CA LEU A 633 24.59 8.87 3.03
C LEU A 633 24.29 7.78 2.00
N ILE A 634 24.59 6.51 2.30
CA ILE A 634 24.32 5.38 1.41
C ILE A 634 22.90 4.85 1.71
N PRO A 635 21.97 4.90 0.75
CA PRO A 635 20.58 4.47 0.96
C PRO A 635 20.46 3.03 1.48
N THR A 636 21.20 2.10 0.89
CA THR A 636 21.20 0.69 1.28
C THR A 636 21.71 0.41 2.70
N THR A 637 22.51 1.31 3.30
CA THR A 637 22.88 1.19 4.74
C THR A 637 21.64 1.31 5.62
N TRP A 638 20.69 2.18 5.27
CA TRP A 638 19.45 2.35 6.01
C TRP A 638 18.49 1.17 5.85
N ASP A 639 18.49 0.51 4.68
CA ASP A 639 17.75 -0.73 4.50
C ASP A 639 18.32 -1.85 5.38
N VAL A 640 19.65 -1.93 5.50
CA VAL A 640 20.30 -2.88 6.40
C VAL A 640 19.91 -2.59 7.84
N PHE A 641 20.00 -1.33 8.27
CA PHE A 641 19.59 -0.89 9.59
C PHE A 641 18.13 -1.26 9.89
N GLN A 642 17.20 -0.89 9.02
CA GLN A 642 15.77 -1.14 9.22
C GLN A 642 15.49 -2.64 9.33
N ASN A 643 16.06 -3.47 8.44
CA ASN A 643 15.88 -4.91 8.48
C ASN A 643 16.44 -5.53 9.77
N VAL A 644 17.63 -5.10 10.20
CA VAL A 644 18.26 -5.57 11.44
C VAL A 644 17.36 -5.24 12.63
N ILE A 645 16.87 -4.01 12.68
CA ILE A 645 16.07 -3.52 13.80
C ILE A 645 14.67 -4.12 13.82
N ASP A 646 14.02 -4.28 12.66
CA ASP A 646 12.72 -4.96 12.57
C ASP A 646 12.82 -6.42 13.04
N CYS A 647 13.93 -7.10 12.72
CA CYS A 647 14.20 -8.45 13.22
C CYS A 647 14.40 -8.49 14.74
N ILE A 648 15.24 -7.62 15.29
CA ILE A 648 15.52 -7.56 16.74
C ILE A 648 14.23 -7.20 17.51
N SER A 649 13.53 -6.16 17.06
CA SER A 649 12.27 -5.70 17.62
C SER A 649 11.22 -6.81 17.60
N GLY A 650 11.07 -7.50 16.46
CA GLY A 650 10.15 -8.62 16.33
C GLY A 650 10.48 -9.79 17.27
N CYS A 651 11.76 -10.05 17.53
CA CYS A 651 12.18 -11.03 18.53
C CYS A 651 11.80 -10.58 19.96
N TYR A 652 12.08 -9.34 20.33
CA TYR A 652 11.70 -8.81 21.66
C TYR A 652 10.19 -8.80 21.87
N GLU A 653 9.41 -8.40 20.86
CA GLU A 653 7.95 -8.44 20.91
C GLU A 653 7.42 -9.87 21.07
N ALA A 654 7.94 -10.83 20.28
CA ALA A 654 7.54 -12.23 20.35
C ALA A 654 7.86 -12.88 21.71
N GLU A 655 8.95 -12.45 22.35
CA GLU A 655 9.38 -12.91 23.67
C GLU A 655 8.77 -12.12 24.84
N GLY A 656 8.00 -11.05 24.56
CA GLY A 656 7.42 -10.16 25.59
C GLY A 656 8.45 -9.27 26.32
N ARG A 657 9.65 -9.10 25.74
CA ARG A 657 10.79 -8.36 26.31
C ARG A 657 10.71 -6.85 26.05
N THR A 658 9.64 -6.25 26.56
CA THR A 658 9.35 -4.81 26.38
C THR A 658 10.40 -3.87 26.99
N GLU A 659 11.06 -4.29 28.07
CA GLU A 659 12.16 -3.53 28.69
C GLU A 659 13.39 -3.47 27.77
N ASP A 660 13.77 -4.58 27.16
CA ASP A 660 14.92 -4.64 26.23
C ASP A 660 14.67 -3.80 24.96
N MET A 661 13.44 -3.81 24.46
CA MET A 661 13.03 -2.94 23.35
C MET A 661 13.12 -1.46 23.72
N THR A 662 12.74 -1.11 24.96
CA THR A 662 12.85 0.27 25.47
C THR A 662 14.31 0.69 25.61
N GLU A 663 15.18 -0.19 26.09
CA GLU A 663 16.62 0.08 26.23
C GLU A 663 17.31 0.23 24.86
N MET A 664 16.96 -0.63 23.90
CA MET A 664 17.41 -0.50 22.51
C MET A 664 17.00 0.85 21.90
N LEU A 665 15.76 1.30 22.14
CA LEU A 665 15.28 2.61 21.69
C LEU A 665 16.07 3.76 22.32
N LYS A 666 16.33 3.72 23.64
CA LYS A 666 17.15 4.76 24.29
C LYS A 666 18.52 4.85 23.67
N LEU A 667 19.19 3.71 23.51
CA LEU A 667 20.53 3.65 22.97
C LEU A 667 20.59 4.20 21.55
N LEU A 668 19.61 3.85 20.71
CA LEU A 668 19.46 4.45 19.39
C LEU A 668 19.36 5.98 19.48
N PHE A 669 18.48 6.50 20.34
CA PHE A 669 18.27 7.95 20.47
C PHE A 669 19.47 8.69 21.07
N GLU A 670 20.19 8.10 22.02
CA GLU A 670 21.44 8.64 22.56
C GLU A 670 22.47 8.85 21.43
N ARG A 671 22.69 7.81 20.61
CA ARG A 671 23.63 7.89 19.47
C ARG A 671 23.17 8.86 18.39
N VAL A 672 21.87 8.90 18.10
CA VAL A 672 21.30 9.88 17.17
C VAL A 672 21.55 11.29 17.68
N ILE A 673 21.34 11.59 18.97
CA ILE A 673 21.54 12.92 19.55
C ILE A 673 23.01 13.34 19.49
N GLU A 674 23.93 12.44 19.86
CA GLU A 674 25.38 12.66 19.77
C GLU A 674 25.77 13.06 18.35
N LEU A 675 25.38 12.24 17.36
CA LEU A 675 25.61 12.53 15.96
C LEU A 675 24.95 13.87 15.54
N TYR A 676 23.70 14.13 15.95
CA TYR A 676 22.97 15.33 15.60
C TYR A 676 23.66 16.62 16.07
N ASN A 677 24.27 16.59 17.25
CA ASN A 677 25.02 17.73 17.80
C ASN A 677 26.27 18.05 16.96
N GLU A 678 26.89 17.04 16.35
CA GLU A 678 28.10 17.21 15.53
C GLU A 678 27.85 17.41 14.03
N LEU A 679 26.66 17.06 13.55
CA LEU A 679 26.33 17.15 12.13
C LEU A 679 26.33 18.60 11.64
N SER A 680 27.13 18.84 10.59
CA SER A 680 27.15 20.06 9.78
C SER A 680 26.71 19.74 8.34
N GLY A 681 25.42 19.50 8.13
CA GLY A 681 24.89 19.24 6.79
C GLY A 681 23.40 18.92 6.76
N ALA A 682 22.64 19.78 6.08
CA ALA A 682 21.18 19.65 5.96
C ALA A 682 20.72 18.33 5.33
N MET A 683 21.56 17.67 4.51
CA MET A 683 21.19 16.43 3.84
C MET A 683 21.23 15.21 4.75
N ILE A 684 22.30 15.05 5.54
CA ILE A 684 22.43 13.94 6.50
C ILE A 684 21.34 14.07 7.56
N GLU A 685 21.10 15.30 8.02
CA GLU A 685 20.03 15.61 8.96
C GLU A 685 18.64 15.21 8.42
N ARG A 686 18.35 15.55 7.16
CA ARG A 686 17.09 15.16 6.51
C ARG A 686 16.96 13.64 6.34
N LEU A 687 18.03 12.94 5.95
CA LEU A 687 18.05 11.47 5.84
C LEU A 687 17.85 10.79 7.19
N LEU A 688 18.57 11.26 8.21
CA LEU A 688 18.48 10.75 9.57
C LEU A 688 17.06 10.92 10.12
N ASN A 689 16.48 12.11 9.99
CA ASN A 689 15.11 12.39 10.43
C ASN A 689 14.08 11.55 9.66
N GLY A 690 14.23 11.40 8.35
CA GLY A 690 13.34 10.58 7.53
C GLY A 690 13.37 9.10 7.91
N ASN A 691 14.56 8.51 8.05
CA ASN A 691 14.68 7.10 8.42
C ASN A 691 14.27 6.84 9.87
N LEU A 692 14.62 7.73 10.80
CA LEU A 692 14.19 7.62 12.19
C LEU A 692 12.67 7.73 12.31
N LYS A 693 12.05 8.64 11.55
CA LYS A 693 10.60 8.73 11.43
C LYS A 693 10.00 7.42 10.91
N GLU A 694 10.50 6.88 9.80
CA GLU A 694 10.00 5.60 9.25
C GLU A 694 10.08 4.46 10.27
N PHE A 695 11.20 4.35 10.98
CA PHE A 695 11.39 3.39 12.05
C PHE A 695 10.34 3.57 13.17
N ILE A 696 10.20 4.78 13.72
CA ILE A 696 9.25 5.06 14.81
C ILE A 696 7.81 4.76 14.39
N LEU A 697 7.45 5.08 13.14
CA LEU A 697 6.12 4.79 12.60
C LEU A 697 5.87 3.29 12.37
N GLY A 698 6.93 2.50 12.19
CA GLY A 698 6.87 1.03 12.21
C GLY A 698 6.68 0.44 13.60
N HIS A 699 7.16 1.14 14.65
CA HIS A 699 7.26 0.64 16.03
C HIS A 699 6.50 1.51 17.04
N THR A 700 5.33 2.05 16.65
CA THR A 700 4.61 3.09 17.43
C THR A 700 4.27 2.68 18.85
N LYS A 701 3.93 1.41 19.10
CA LYS A 701 3.59 0.91 20.45
C LYS A 701 4.79 0.97 21.40
N ALA A 702 5.94 0.52 20.93
CA ALA A 702 7.17 0.52 21.72
C ALA A 702 7.66 1.95 21.97
N PHE A 703 7.58 2.78 20.94
CA PHE A 703 7.92 4.19 21.07
C PHE A 703 7.00 4.93 22.05
N ALA A 704 5.68 4.69 21.99
CA ALA A 704 4.73 5.26 22.95
C ALA A 704 5.03 4.81 24.39
N ALA A 705 5.46 3.56 24.60
CA ALA A 705 5.87 3.06 25.91
C ALA A 705 7.16 3.73 26.42
N ALA A 706 8.13 3.96 25.53
CA ALA A 706 9.43 4.56 25.86
C ALA A 706 9.41 6.11 25.92
N GLN A 707 8.31 6.74 25.49
CA GLN A 707 8.25 8.17 25.17
C GLN A 707 8.70 9.09 26.31
N VAL A 708 8.27 8.81 27.56
CA VAL A 708 8.59 9.65 28.72
C VAL A 708 10.09 9.66 29.00
N GLU A 709 10.73 8.49 28.89
CA GLU A 709 12.16 8.32 29.14
C GLU A 709 13.00 8.94 28.02
N LEU A 710 12.59 8.72 26.76
CA LEU A 710 13.22 9.34 25.59
C LEU A 710 13.13 10.87 25.63
N ARG A 711 12.02 11.44 26.11
CA ARG A 711 11.87 12.89 26.24
C ARG A 711 12.88 13.49 27.23
N GLY A 712 13.21 12.76 28.30
CA GLY A 712 14.26 13.16 29.23
C GLY A 712 15.61 13.29 28.53
N LEU A 713 16.01 12.26 27.78
CA LEU A 713 17.27 12.24 27.01
C LEU A 713 17.32 13.36 25.96
N ILE A 714 16.21 13.62 25.28
CA ILE A 714 16.16 14.60 24.19
C ILE A 714 16.16 16.04 24.71
N SER A 715 15.68 16.27 25.93
CA SER A 715 15.75 17.59 26.55
C SER A 715 17.19 18.07 26.79
N ASP A 716 18.17 17.16 26.78
CA ASP A 716 19.60 17.46 26.85
C ASP A 716 20.22 17.82 25.48
N SER A 717 19.47 17.68 24.37
CA SER A 717 19.93 18.09 23.03
C SER A 717 20.07 19.60 22.92
N THR A 718 21.16 20.07 22.32
CA THR A 718 21.42 21.50 22.12
C THR A 718 20.68 22.10 20.91
N LYS A 719 20.11 21.25 20.04
CA LYS A 719 19.41 21.67 18.82
C LYS A 719 17.90 21.64 19.03
N ALA A 720 17.29 22.82 19.15
CA ALA A 720 15.84 23.00 19.31
C ALA A 720 15.02 22.34 18.20
N GLU A 721 15.56 22.25 16.99
CA GLU A 721 14.91 21.61 15.83
C GLU A 721 14.70 20.10 16.04
N PHE A 722 15.64 19.41 16.68
CA PHE A 722 15.50 17.97 16.98
C PHE A 722 14.45 17.72 18.05
N VAL A 723 14.40 18.57 19.08
CA VAL A 723 13.35 18.52 20.12
C VAL A 723 11.97 18.71 19.48
N GLN A 724 11.83 19.68 18.58
CA GLN A 724 10.57 19.90 17.83
C GLN A 724 10.20 18.72 16.94
N PHE A 725 11.19 18.09 16.28
CA PHE A 725 10.98 16.88 15.48
C PHE A 725 10.47 15.73 16.36
N PHE A 726 11.09 15.50 17.51
CA PHE A 726 10.66 14.47 18.45
C PHE A 726 9.26 14.75 19.00
N ASP A 727 8.97 15.96 19.47
CA ASP A 727 7.65 16.34 19.99
C ASP A 727 6.54 16.12 18.93
N LYS A 728 6.84 16.39 17.64
CA LYS A 728 5.91 16.10 16.53
C LYS A 728 5.69 14.61 16.33
N LEU A 729 6.73 13.78 16.42
CA LEU A 729 6.62 12.32 16.29
C LEU A 729 5.88 11.69 17.48
N ALA A 730 6.24 12.09 18.69
CA ALA A 730 5.54 11.78 19.93
C ALA A 730 4.04 12.00 19.80
N LEU A 731 3.64 13.17 19.31
CA LEU A 731 2.24 13.54 19.11
C LEU A 731 1.53 12.74 18.01
N LEU A 732 2.29 12.13 17.09
CA LEU A 732 1.75 11.31 16.01
C LEU A 732 1.63 9.83 16.39
N CYS A 733 2.44 9.37 17.35
CA CYS A 733 2.38 8.03 17.93
C CYS A 733 1.33 7.89 19.03
N GLN A 734 1.04 8.99 19.75
CA GLN A 734 -0.10 9.13 20.66
C GLN A 734 -1.41 9.15 19.88
#